data_AF-A0A964ANX5-F1
#
_entry.id   AF-A0A964ANX5-F1
#
_cell.length_a   1.000
_cell.length_b   1.000
_cell.length_c   1.000
_cell.angle_alpha   90.00
_cell.angle_beta   90.00
_cell.angle_gamma   90.00
#
_symmetry.space_group_name_H-M   'P 1'
#
loop_
_entity.id
_entity.type
_entity.pdbx_description
1 polymer ?
#
loop_
_entity_poly.entity_id
_entity_poly.type
_entity_poly.pdbx_seq_one_letter_code
_entity_poly.pdbx_strand_id
1 'polypeptide(L)'
;MHGRRALTLALLALTAAGCDAEDCKGADRWYEDRDGDGFGSDRETDASCDPIEGWSRSDADCDDDDATAYPGAAEDCDDEADHNCDGLPRDGCPQSTDPELDPEPEQCDGLDNDGDGLVDEGLTGPWYPDEDGDGYGTPEEAEDCLEESEQGGWASNPDDCDDADPSVGDGVWYADADGDGYGDPEVTWADCAGAPEGYVGNGDDCDDSDAGVWPGASERCDGHPNDCNAEGWTSSDEGGLVAFRRASDGVWTDLTSTFAVGHAGNVIAHEIDRSGELYICEGTWYVELYATANEVSILGPAGSGATTLDAGQGGLRRLITADTSLQLNNDVLTVEGFTLRGGHVEAPEISGYGGCLVAWSPTRVTLRDLVMEDCTADRGGGMTLSARNGELSMDATIVDVEIRDCMAYDDGGGAYIVNGGERTAAGLWIHDNEVISGTGGGLHAGGLSCMSSSESATTYGCLIEDNISGGNGGGVYMRRDGLLEDSILAGNRSGAGGGGLYAYGGIDILSSEITDNVAGRDGGGAYLMDDANLNGVTLSGNEAADEGGGLFLYGNISLVDTEVRDSYAGGTGGGAYLYLGSLNLERVTLSGNQTGGYGGGLHLRESDRDITGTDVTVEGNTAYGGGGVYSDGPVLDWQGAVFRDNTSTDDPGGALYLHYTGATFEDSLFESSYSGGGAAILFTPSNGSAGVQTTLELIDTQVTNNTAGNADGTEGIVSRGAGTLRCTGTAGTSPRYGVFGHAGRAVTITDSSDTFTVELDNCDFGDPSDGSENGTDLTCWTSASSDDTVDLGDDEATTILCPEP
;
A
#
# COMPACT_ATOMS: atom_id res chain seq x y z
N MET A 1 10.62 -20.79 2.90
CA MET A 1 9.52 -21.69 2.47
C MET A 1 8.36 -20.78 2.08
N HIS A 2 8.10 -20.64 0.78
CA HIS A 2 7.05 -19.77 0.25
C HIS A 2 5.66 -20.36 0.50
N GLY A 3 4.75 -19.55 1.02
CA GLY A 3 3.33 -19.91 1.04
C GLY A 3 2.55 -19.10 2.06
N ARG A 4 2.01 -17.95 1.62
CA ARG A 4 0.71 -17.37 2.02
C ARG A 4 0.58 -15.92 1.52
N ARG A 5 0.28 -15.72 0.23
CA ARG A 5 -0.48 -14.57 -0.27
C ARG A 5 -1.13 -14.98 -1.60
N ALA A 6 -2.41 -15.35 -1.55
CA ALA A 6 -3.37 -15.38 -2.68
C ALA A 6 -4.68 -16.08 -2.25
N LEU A 7 -5.47 -15.40 -1.42
CA LEU A 7 -6.95 -15.46 -1.49
C LEU A 7 -7.29 -14.02 -1.90
N THR A 8 -7.57 -13.70 -3.16
CA THR A 8 -8.92 -13.80 -3.73
C THR A 8 -8.79 -13.52 -5.23
N LEU A 9 -8.92 -14.55 -6.09
CA LEU A 9 -9.61 -14.54 -7.39
C LEU A 9 -9.37 -15.91 -8.05
N ALA A 10 -10.35 -16.81 -7.91
CA ALA A 10 -10.35 -18.09 -8.62
C ALA A 10 -11.79 -18.47 -9.00
N LEU A 11 -12.12 -18.21 -10.26
CA LEU A 11 -13.10 -18.92 -11.12
C LEU A 11 -12.91 -18.26 -12.51
N LEU A 12 -12.42 -18.85 -13.60
CA LEU A 12 -12.45 -20.20 -14.17
C LEU A 12 -11.05 -20.54 -14.76
N ALA A 13 -10.40 -21.66 -14.39
CA ALA A 13 -10.30 -22.94 -15.14
C ALA A 13 -9.57 -22.85 -16.52
N LEU A 14 -8.28 -23.22 -16.60
CA LEU A 14 -7.71 -24.51 -17.07
C LEU A 14 -8.03 -24.79 -18.56
N THR A 15 -7.09 -24.86 -19.52
CA THR A 15 -5.82 -25.61 -19.56
C THR A 15 -4.94 -25.13 -20.72
N ALA A 16 -3.62 -24.95 -20.52
CA ALA A 16 -2.63 -25.20 -21.56
C ALA A 16 -1.26 -25.48 -20.92
N ALA A 17 -0.69 -26.62 -21.28
CA ALA A 17 0.58 -27.09 -20.76
C ALA A 17 1.72 -26.54 -21.63
N GLY A 18 2.69 -25.88 -20.99
CA GLY A 18 4.09 -25.88 -21.39
C GLY A 18 4.53 -24.86 -22.44
N CYS A 19 5.21 -23.80 -22.01
CA CYS A 19 6.57 -23.50 -22.50
C CYS A 19 7.28 -22.50 -21.58
N ASP A 20 8.57 -22.73 -21.34
CA ASP A 20 9.48 -21.83 -20.63
C ASP A 20 9.67 -20.52 -21.41
N ALA A 21 9.64 -19.40 -20.69
CA ALA A 21 9.91 -18.08 -21.21
C ALA A 21 11.42 -17.88 -21.41
N GLU A 22 11.93 -17.97 -22.64
CA GLU A 22 13.10 -17.19 -23.08
C GLU A 22 13.39 -17.14 -24.61
N ASP A 23 12.57 -17.70 -25.52
CA ASP A 23 12.96 -17.72 -26.97
C ASP A 23 11.89 -17.42 -28.06
N CYS A 24 10.64 -17.03 -27.74
CA CYS A 24 9.68 -16.64 -28.80
C CYS A 24 9.53 -15.10 -28.95
N LYS A 25 10.48 -14.47 -29.65
CA LYS A 25 10.20 -13.18 -30.32
C LYS A 25 9.41 -13.46 -31.61
N GLY A 26 8.08 -13.52 -31.47
CA GLY A 26 7.12 -13.59 -32.58
C GLY A 26 6.37 -14.91 -32.65
N ALA A 27 5.40 -15.13 -31.77
CA ALA A 27 4.39 -16.15 -32.00
C ALA A 27 3.57 -15.75 -33.25
N ASP A 28 3.46 -16.68 -34.21
CA ASP A 28 2.56 -16.49 -35.34
C ASP A 28 1.12 -16.64 -34.83
N ARG A 29 0.20 -15.80 -35.33
CA ARG A 29 -1.23 -15.91 -35.04
C ARG A 29 -1.81 -16.99 -35.96
N TRP A 30 -2.60 -17.89 -35.37
CA TRP A 30 -3.31 -18.96 -36.05
C TRP A 30 -4.82 -18.79 -35.81
N TYR A 31 -5.61 -19.21 -36.78
CA TYR A 31 -7.07 -19.11 -36.82
C TYR A 31 -7.65 -20.52 -36.97
N GLU A 32 -8.70 -20.87 -36.22
CA GLU A 32 -9.31 -22.21 -36.35
C GLU A 32 -9.79 -22.40 -37.80
N ASP A 33 -9.49 -23.58 -38.38
CA ASP A 33 -9.88 -24.02 -39.74
C ASP A 33 -10.68 -25.32 -39.57
N ARG A 34 -11.97 -25.16 -39.29
CA ARG A 34 -12.82 -26.25 -38.80
C ARG A 34 -13.34 -27.14 -39.92
N ASP A 35 -13.58 -26.59 -41.10
CA ASP A 35 -14.01 -27.35 -42.27
C ASP A 35 -12.85 -27.97 -43.07
N GLY A 36 -11.62 -27.49 -42.85
CA GLY A 36 -10.38 -28.03 -43.39
C GLY A 36 -10.04 -27.58 -44.81
N ASP A 37 -10.54 -26.43 -45.27
CA ASP A 37 -10.25 -25.90 -46.59
C ASP A 37 -8.92 -25.12 -46.70
N GLY A 38 -8.34 -24.77 -45.55
CA GLY A 38 -7.05 -24.09 -45.42
C GLY A 38 -7.13 -22.60 -45.12
N PHE A 39 -8.31 -22.02 -44.95
CA PHE A 39 -8.54 -20.69 -44.38
C PHE A 39 -9.17 -20.85 -42.99
N GLY A 40 -9.12 -19.81 -42.16
CA GLY A 40 -9.70 -19.87 -40.82
C GLY A 40 -10.36 -18.54 -40.47
N SER A 41 -11.17 -18.54 -39.41
CA SER A 41 -11.95 -17.38 -38.98
C SER A 41 -11.24 -16.56 -37.89
N ASP A 42 -11.41 -15.24 -37.91
CA ASP A 42 -10.92 -14.32 -36.87
C ASP A 42 -11.61 -14.47 -35.50
N ARG A 43 -12.71 -15.25 -35.45
CA ARG A 43 -13.53 -15.47 -34.25
C ARG A 43 -12.83 -16.28 -33.17
N GLU A 44 -11.91 -17.17 -33.55
CA GLU A 44 -11.12 -17.97 -32.61
C GLU A 44 -9.65 -17.97 -33.02
N THR A 45 -8.80 -17.37 -32.18
CA THR A 45 -7.38 -17.18 -32.48
C THR A 45 -6.51 -17.81 -31.40
N ASP A 46 -5.40 -18.43 -31.80
CA ASP A 46 -4.36 -18.90 -30.90
C ASP A 46 -2.98 -18.42 -31.36
N ALA A 47 -2.05 -18.28 -30.41
CA ALA A 47 -0.69 -17.81 -30.67
C ALA A 47 0.30 -18.95 -30.41
N SER A 48 0.88 -19.49 -31.49
CA SER A 48 1.83 -20.60 -31.41
C SER A 48 3.03 -20.39 -32.34
N CYS A 49 4.21 -20.76 -31.83
CA CYS A 49 5.44 -20.75 -32.61
C CYS A 49 5.53 -21.98 -33.57
N ASP A 50 4.69 -23.01 -33.37
CA ASP A 50 4.58 -24.19 -34.22
C ASP A 50 3.19 -24.28 -34.89
N PRO A 51 3.07 -24.85 -36.11
CA PRO A 51 1.77 -25.09 -36.74
C PRO A 51 0.82 -25.91 -35.88
N ILE A 52 -0.39 -25.40 -35.69
CA ILE A 52 -1.47 -26.09 -34.98
C ILE A 52 -2.26 -26.91 -36.02
N GLU A 53 -2.51 -28.19 -35.73
CA GLU A 53 -3.26 -29.08 -36.62
C GLU A 53 -4.75 -28.67 -36.60
N GLY A 54 -5.33 -28.38 -37.76
CA GLY A 54 -6.71 -27.85 -37.89
C GLY A 54 -6.82 -26.32 -37.76
N TRP A 55 -5.72 -25.59 -37.98
CA TRP A 55 -5.67 -24.13 -37.91
C TRP A 55 -4.94 -23.54 -39.11
N SER A 56 -5.41 -22.41 -39.62
CA SER A 56 -4.82 -21.64 -40.72
C SER A 56 -4.03 -20.41 -40.24
N ARG A 57 -3.19 -19.87 -41.12
CA ARG A 57 -2.51 -18.57 -40.94
C ARG A 57 -3.30 -17.41 -41.56
N SER A 58 -4.39 -17.71 -42.25
CA SER A 58 -5.24 -16.72 -42.91
C SER A 58 -6.55 -16.64 -42.13
N ASP A 59 -6.95 -15.42 -41.78
CA ASP A 59 -8.23 -15.09 -41.12
C ASP A 59 -9.33 -14.71 -42.11
N ALA A 60 -9.21 -15.21 -43.34
CA ALA A 60 -9.99 -14.71 -44.47
C ALA A 60 -11.20 -15.60 -44.78
N ASP A 61 -11.50 -16.57 -43.92
CA ASP A 61 -12.67 -17.43 -44.05
C ASP A 61 -13.91 -16.73 -43.49
N CYS A 62 -14.95 -16.64 -44.31
CA CYS A 62 -16.23 -16.03 -43.96
C CYS A 62 -17.20 -17.03 -43.31
N ASP A 63 -17.06 -18.34 -43.57
CA ASP A 63 -17.88 -19.41 -42.99
C ASP A 63 -17.05 -20.68 -42.74
N ASP A 64 -16.38 -20.71 -41.60
CA ASP A 64 -15.50 -21.81 -41.10
C ASP A 64 -16.23 -23.15 -40.86
N ASP A 65 -17.54 -23.23 -41.09
CA ASP A 65 -18.30 -24.48 -41.09
C ASP A 65 -18.57 -25.04 -42.52
N ASP A 66 -18.18 -24.32 -43.59
CA ASP A 66 -18.42 -24.66 -44.99
C ASP A 66 -17.16 -24.56 -45.88
N ALA A 67 -16.56 -25.71 -46.17
CA ALA A 67 -15.33 -25.83 -46.99
C ALA A 67 -15.47 -25.37 -48.46
N THR A 68 -16.62 -24.81 -48.86
CA THR A 68 -16.83 -24.13 -50.14
C THR A 68 -16.77 -22.61 -50.03
N ALA A 69 -16.68 -22.05 -48.81
CA ALA A 69 -16.66 -20.63 -48.50
C ALA A 69 -15.23 -20.16 -48.13
N TYR A 70 -14.43 -19.76 -49.13
CA TYR A 70 -13.09 -19.27 -48.90
C TYR A 70 -12.61 -18.25 -49.95
N PRO A 71 -11.60 -17.42 -49.65
CA PRO A 71 -11.02 -16.46 -50.59
C PRO A 71 -10.69 -17.05 -51.96
N GLY A 72 -11.47 -16.67 -52.96
CA GLY A 72 -11.31 -17.11 -54.35
C GLY A 72 -11.95 -18.46 -54.70
N ALA A 73 -12.88 -18.96 -53.88
CA ALA A 73 -13.83 -19.97 -54.32
C ALA A 73 -14.72 -19.45 -55.48
N ALA A 74 -15.52 -20.32 -56.07
CA ALA A 74 -16.48 -19.92 -57.11
C ALA A 74 -17.87 -19.87 -56.49
N GLU A 75 -18.57 -18.75 -56.68
CA GLU A 75 -19.94 -18.56 -56.21
C GLU A 75 -20.89 -19.66 -56.72
N ASP A 76 -21.74 -20.17 -55.82
CA ASP A 76 -22.94 -20.89 -56.20
C ASP A 76 -24.03 -19.88 -56.60
N CYS A 77 -24.54 -20.00 -57.82
CA CYS A 77 -25.51 -19.05 -58.35
C CYS A 77 -26.95 -19.35 -57.91
N ASP A 78 -27.16 -20.46 -57.22
CA ASP A 78 -28.48 -20.93 -56.77
C ASP A 78 -28.74 -20.66 -55.27
N ASP A 79 -27.83 -19.96 -54.56
CA ASP A 79 -28.03 -19.48 -53.19
C ASP A 79 -27.47 -18.05 -52.99
N GLU A 80 -27.57 -17.55 -51.75
CA GLU A 80 -27.15 -16.20 -51.35
C GLU A 80 -25.88 -16.21 -50.48
N ALA A 81 -25.18 -17.34 -50.39
CA ALA A 81 -23.97 -17.44 -49.60
C ALA A 81 -22.79 -16.84 -50.38
N ASP A 82 -22.03 -15.96 -49.73
CA ASP A 82 -20.76 -15.44 -50.26
C ASP A 82 -19.70 -16.52 -50.13
N HIS A 83 -19.49 -17.27 -51.20
CA HIS A 83 -18.57 -18.41 -51.18
C HIS A 83 -17.12 -17.97 -51.34
N ASN A 84 -16.85 -16.80 -51.93
CA ASN A 84 -15.50 -16.35 -52.17
C ASN A 84 -14.99 -15.33 -51.14
N CYS A 85 -15.82 -14.99 -50.16
CA CYS A 85 -15.53 -14.13 -49.02
C CYS A 85 -15.03 -12.73 -49.40
N ASP A 86 -15.47 -12.20 -50.55
CA ASP A 86 -15.15 -10.83 -50.98
C ASP A 86 -16.21 -9.80 -50.57
N GLY A 87 -17.26 -10.25 -49.87
CA GLY A 87 -18.39 -9.45 -49.40
C GLY A 87 -19.49 -9.28 -50.44
N LEU A 88 -19.42 -9.96 -51.59
CA LEU A 88 -20.40 -9.88 -52.67
C LEU A 88 -20.91 -11.29 -53.04
N PRO A 89 -21.99 -11.77 -52.40
CA PRO A 89 -22.63 -13.02 -52.80
C PRO A 89 -22.99 -12.99 -54.29
N ARG A 90 -22.69 -14.10 -55.00
CA ARG A 90 -23.07 -14.31 -56.42
C ARG A 90 -22.39 -13.36 -57.40
N ASP A 91 -21.28 -12.71 -57.05
CA ASP A 91 -20.53 -11.90 -57.98
C ASP A 91 -19.96 -12.76 -59.14
N GLY A 92 -20.35 -12.45 -60.37
CA GLY A 92 -20.03 -13.27 -61.55
C GLY A 92 -21.09 -14.33 -61.93
N CYS A 93 -22.22 -14.40 -61.21
CA CYS A 93 -23.40 -15.15 -61.64
C CYS A 93 -24.23 -14.39 -62.70
N PRO A 94 -24.85 -15.10 -63.66
CA PRO A 94 -25.82 -14.48 -64.56
C PRO A 94 -27.08 -14.07 -63.81
N GLN A 95 -27.65 -12.91 -64.15
CA GLN A 95 -28.86 -12.38 -63.48
C GLN A 95 -29.99 -13.42 -63.41
N SER A 96 -30.56 -13.55 -62.22
CA SER A 96 -31.67 -14.46 -61.92
C SER A 96 -32.96 -13.93 -62.54
N THR A 97 -33.94 -14.79 -62.72
CA THR A 97 -35.32 -14.38 -63.06
C THR A 97 -36.26 -14.53 -61.87
N ASP A 98 -35.69 -14.73 -60.67
CA ASP A 98 -36.40 -14.86 -59.41
C ASP A 98 -36.42 -13.50 -58.70
N PRO A 99 -37.60 -12.87 -58.48
CA PRO A 99 -37.70 -11.56 -57.84
C PRO A 99 -37.19 -11.53 -56.39
N GLU A 100 -37.16 -12.68 -55.69
CA GLU A 100 -36.56 -12.77 -54.35
C GLU A 100 -35.03 -12.65 -54.37
N LEU A 101 -34.36 -12.92 -55.51
CA LEU A 101 -32.89 -12.98 -55.61
C LEU A 101 -32.27 -11.78 -56.36
N ASP A 102 -33.08 -10.95 -57.01
CA ASP A 102 -32.69 -9.72 -57.74
C ASP A 102 -33.90 -8.74 -57.75
N PRO A 103 -34.24 -8.08 -56.61
CA PRO A 103 -35.34 -7.11 -56.56
C PRO A 103 -34.99 -5.84 -57.35
N GLU A 104 -35.92 -5.34 -58.18
CA GLU A 104 -35.77 -4.03 -58.81
C GLU A 104 -36.34 -2.94 -57.89
N PRO A 105 -35.65 -1.80 -57.69
CA PRO A 105 -36.12 -0.76 -56.79
C PRO A 105 -37.48 -0.21 -57.23
N GLU A 106 -38.30 0.14 -56.23
CA GLU A 106 -39.59 0.80 -56.42
C GLU A 106 -39.47 2.03 -57.33
N GLN A 107 -40.39 2.14 -58.28
CA GLN A 107 -40.52 3.29 -59.16
C GLN A 107 -41.87 3.93 -58.87
N CYS A 108 -41.95 5.26 -58.94
CA CYS A 108 -43.19 6.00 -58.72
C CYS A 108 -44.21 5.79 -59.87
N ASP A 109 -44.72 4.58 -60.01
CA ASP A 109 -45.59 4.14 -61.12
C ASP A 109 -46.88 3.46 -60.64
N GLY A 110 -47.04 3.29 -59.32
CA GLY A 110 -48.22 2.69 -58.69
C GLY A 110 -48.23 1.17 -58.77
N LEU A 111 -47.06 0.56 -58.98
CA LEU A 111 -46.83 -0.89 -58.94
C LEU A 111 -45.92 -1.24 -57.76
N ASP A 112 -45.92 -2.52 -57.43
CA ASP A 112 -45.03 -3.17 -56.46
C ASP A 112 -43.92 -3.79 -57.33
N ASN A 113 -42.82 -3.07 -57.50
CA ASN A 113 -41.71 -3.40 -58.41
C ASN A 113 -40.74 -4.41 -57.80
N ASP A 114 -40.56 -4.37 -56.48
CA ASP A 114 -39.66 -5.24 -55.73
C ASP A 114 -40.37 -6.49 -55.15
N GLY A 115 -41.71 -6.49 -55.14
CA GLY A 115 -42.54 -7.64 -54.77
C GLY A 115 -42.74 -7.82 -53.27
N ASP A 116 -42.40 -6.82 -52.44
CA ASP A 116 -42.53 -6.89 -50.98
C ASP A 116 -43.99 -6.76 -50.49
N GLY A 117 -44.91 -6.36 -51.39
CA GLY A 117 -46.34 -6.21 -51.13
C GLY A 117 -46.78 -4.80 -50.72
N LEU A 118 -45.86 -3.85 -50.68
CA LEU A 118 -46.07 -2.41 -50.62
C LEU A 118 -45.98 -1.84 -52.06
N VAL A 119 -46.31 -0.57 -52.22
CA VAL A 119 -46.39 0.09 -53.53
C VAL A 119 -45.77 1.46 -53.35
N ASP A 120 -44.71 1.75 -54.10
CA ASP A 120 -44.00 3.03 -54.11
C ASP A 120 -43.52 3.48 -52.70
N GLU A 121 -43.23 2.58 -51.76
CA GLU A 121 -42.83 2.95 -50.40
C GLU A 121 -41.48 3.68 -50.36
N GLY A 122 -41.38 4.67 -49.48
CA GLY A 122 -40.25 5.60 -49.46
C GLY A 122 -40.27 6.67 -50.57
N LEU A 123 -41.17 6.56 -51.56
CA LEU A 123 -41.34 7.53 -52.64
C LEU A 123 -42.63 8.37 -52.49
N THR A 124 -43.62 7.88 -51.72
CA THR A 124 -44.89 8.58 -51.48
C THR A 124 -44.85 9.55 -50.29
N GLY A 125 -45.38 10.75 -50.48
CA GLY A 125 -45.60 11.76 -49.44
C GLY A 125 -46.28 12.99 -50.05
N PRO A 126 -46.80 13.97 -49.30
CA PRO A 126 -46.77 15.32 -49.83
C PRO A 126 -45.32 15.80 -49.74
N TRP A 127 -44.64 15.94 -50.87
CA TRP A 127 -43.31 16.51 -51.01
C TRP A 127 -43.43 17.99 -51.39
N TYR A 128 -42.81 18.86 -50.64
CA TYR A 128 -42.83 20.32 -50.80
C TYR A 128 -41.50 20.79 -51.40
N PRO A 129 -41.48 21.76 -52.33
CA PRO A 129 -40.22 22.31 -52.86
C PRO A 129 -39.34 22.81 -51.73
N ASP A 130 -38.05 22.48 -51.79
CA ASP A 130 -37.02 22.87 -50.83
C ASP A 130 -35.83 23.41 -51.65
N GLU A 131 -35.81 24.72 -51.87
CA GLU A 131 -34.86 25.40 -52.76
C GLU A 131 -33.47 25.59 -52.11
N ASP A 132 -33.38 25.58 -50.78
CA ASP A 132 -32.12 25.74 -50.05
C ASP A 132 -31.55 24.46 -49.42
N GLY A 133 -32.35 23.39 -49.35
CA GLY A 133 -31.97 22.05 -48.96
C GLY A 133 -31.95 21.82 -47.45
N ASP A 134 -32.69 22.59 -46.65
CA ASP A 134 -32.70 22.49 -45.19
C ASP A 134 -33.70 21.45 -44.63
N GLY A 135 -34.51 20.83 -45.49
CA GLY A 135 -35.48 19.81 -45.13
C GLY A 135 -36.85 20.34 -44.69
N TYR A 136 -37.06 21.65 -44.74
CA TYR A 136 -38.36 22.32 -44.74
C TYR A 136 -38.64 22.81 -46.16
N GLY A 137 -39.89 22.74 -46.58
CA GLY A 137 -40.28 23.16 -47.92
C GLY A 137 -41.54 23.99 -47.90
N THR A 138 -41.78 24.71 -48.97
CA THR A 138 -42.91 25.64 -49.02
C THR A 138 -44.23 24.95 -49.36
N PRO A 139 -45.33 25.26 -48.66
CA PRO A 139 -46.62 24.60 -48.87
C PRO A 139 -47.36 25.08 -50.13
N GLU A 140 -46.71 25.87 -50.99
CA GLU A 140 -47.35 26.47 -52.16
C GLU A 140 -47.68 25.42 -53.25
N GLU A 141 -46.85 24.38 -53.39
CA GLU A 141 -47.05 23.23 -54.30
C GLU A 141 -46.58 21.94 -53.60
N ALA A 142 -47.25 20.81 -53.84
CA ALA A 142 -46.82 19.52 -53.27
C ALA A 142 -46.98 18.39 -54.29
N GLU A 143 -45.99 17.52 -54.39
CA GLU A 143 -46.02 16.32 -55.22
C GLU A 143 -46.33 15.09 -54.35
N ASP A 144 -47.25 14.25 -54.81
CA ASP A 144 -47.74 13.09 -54.04
C ASP A 144 -46.74 11.90 -54.04
N CYS A 145 -45.78 11.92 -54.97
CA CYS A 145 -44.79 10.86 -55.15
C CYS A 145 -43.62 11.34 -56.03
N LEU A 146 -42.38 11.05 -55.62
CA LEU A 146 -41.15 11.43 -56.32
C LEU A 146 -40.18 10.25 -56.35
N GLU A 147 -39.57 9.99 -57.51
CA GLU A 147 -38.46 9.01 -57.60
C GLU A 147 -37.29 9.47 -56.73
N GLU A 148 -36.52 8.55 -56.16
CA GLU A 148 -35.40 8.84 -55.24
C GLU A 148 -34.40 9.84 -55.85
N SER A 149 -34.16 9.76 -57.17
CA SER A 149 -33.28 10.68 -57.88
C SER A 149 -33.80 12.12 -58.02
N GLU A 150 -35.10 12.33 -57.76
CA GLU A 150 -35.79 13.62 -57.88
C GLU A 150 -36.08 14.27 -56.51
N GLN A 151 -35.80 13.59 -55.39
CA GLN A 151 -36.03 14.10 -54.02
C GLN A 151 -35.04 15.19 -53.59
N GLY A 152 -33.92 15.39 -54.30
CA GLY A 152 -32.83 16.32 -53.95
C GLY A 152 -33.13 17.83 -54.07
N GLY A 153 -34.37 18.23 -53.80
CA GLY A 153 -34.86 19.62 -53.78
C GLY A 153 -36.31 19.66 -53.28
N TRP A 154 -36.70 18.68 -52.47
CA TRP A 154 -38.02 18.56 -51.90
C TRP A 154 -37.94 18.08 -50.44
N ALA A 155 -38.74 18.69 -49.58
CA ALA A 155 -38.88 18.38 -48.17
C ALA A 155 -40.24 17.72 -47.88
N SER A 156 -40.29 16.87 -46.85
CA SER A 156 -41.56 16.30 -46.38
C SER A 156 -42.30 17.20 -45.38
N ASN A 157 -41.64 18.26 -44.90
CA ASN A 157 -42.17 19.20 -43.93
C ASN A 157 -42.55 20.53 -44.60
N PRO A 158 -43.81 20.98 -44.56
CA PRO A 158 -44.28 22.20 -45.24
C PRO A 158 -44.01 23.54 -44.52
N ASP A 159 -43.32 23.54 -43.39
CA ASP A 159 -43.35 24.68 -42.46
C ASP A 159 -42.24 25.72 -42.66
N ASP A 160 -41.66 25.80 -43.87
CA ASP A 160 -40.57 26.72 -44.17
C ASP A 160 -40.99 28.21 -44.18
N CYS A 161 -40.28 29.02 -43.39
CA CYS A 161 -40.46 30.46 -43.29
C CYS A 161 -39.70 31.26 -44.38
N ASP A 162 -38.60 30.74 -44.95
CA ASP A 162 -37.81 31.37 -46.03
C ASP A 162 -36.98 30.36 -46.85
N ASP A 163 -37.61 29.73 -47.86
CA ASP A 163 -37.12 28.74 -48.87
C ASP A 163 -35.87 29.12 -49.68
N ALA A 164 -35.21 30.22 -49.33
CA ALA A 164 -33.98 30.66 -49.96
C ALA A 164 -32.82 30.82 -48.95
N ASP A 165 -33.05 30.56 -47.67
CA ASP A 165 -32.07 30.68 -46.59
C ASP A 165 -32.13 29.45 -45.66
N PRO A 166 -31.17 28.51 -45.78
CA PRO A 166 -31.20 27.23 -45.07
C PRO A 166 -30.93 27.36 -43.57
N SER A 167 -30.84 28.59 -43.06
CA SER A 167 -30.77 28.90 -41.63
C SER A 167 -32.13 29.28 -41.03
N VAL A 168 -33.20 29.27 -41.83
CA VAL A 168 -34.54 29.76 -41.48
C VAL A 168 -35.62 28.73 -41.86
N GLY A 169 -35.58 27.55 -41.23
CA GLY A 169 -36.59 26.49 -41.41
C GLY A 169 -37.97 26.88 -40.85
N ASP A 170 -38.44 26.23 -39.78
CA ASP A 170 -39.78 26.49 -39.19
C ASP A 170 -39.95 27.84 -38.45
N GLY A 171 -38.92 28.69 -38.47
CA GLY A 171 -38.88 29.98 -37.81
C GLY A 171 -38.71 29.91 -36.29
N VAL A 172 -38.29 28.77 -35.74
CA VAL A 172 -37.87 28.64 -34.35
C VAL A 172 -36.41 29.07 -34.21
N TRP A 173 -36.18 30.01 -33.29
CA TRP A 173 -34.86 30.52 -32.93
C TRP A 173 -34.52 30.11 -31.50
N TYR A 174 -33.26 29.86 -31.21
CA TYR A 174 -32.75 29.40 -29.91
C TYR A 174 -31.88 30.48 -29.28
N ALA A 175 -32.01 30.73 -27.98
CA ALA A 175 -31.20 31.74 -27.31
C ALA A 175 -29.72 31.33 -27.37
N ASP A 176 -28.86 32.26 -27.78
CA ASP A 176 -27.41 32.11 -27.85
C ASP A 176 -26.79 33.09 -26.85
N ALA A 177 -26.66 32.64 -25.60
CA ALA A 177 -26.28 33.50 -24.48
C ALA A 177 -24.77 33.72 -24.38
N ASP A 178 -23.96 32.79 -24.90
CA ASP A 178 -22.50 32.88 -24.90
C ASP A 178 -21.89 33.37 -26.23
N GLY A 179 -22.68 33.38 -27.32
CA GLY A 179 -22.39 34.01 -28.60
C GLY A 179 -21.61 33.13 -29.58
N ASP A 180 -21.68 31.81 -29.48
CA ASP A 180 -20.91 30.88 -30.32
C ASP A 180 -21.60 30.47 -31.64
N GLY A 181 -22.90 30.75 -31.77
CA GLY A 181 -23.69 30.45 -32.96
C GLY A 181 -24.62 29.24 -32.84
N TYR A 182 -24.56 28.52 -31.72
CA TYR A 182 -25.52 27.49 -31.29
C TYR A 182 -26.34 28.08 -30.13
N GLY A 183 -27.52 27.54 -29.89
CA GLY A 183 -28.40 28.07 -28.85
C GLY A 183 -29.13 27.00 -28.08
N ASP A 184 -29.61 27.36 -26.89
CA ASP A 184 -30.27 26.46 -25.94
C ASP A 184 -31.59 25.90 -26.52
N PRO A 185 -31.70 24.58 -26.73
CA PRO A 185 -32.93 23.94 -27.22
C PRO A 185 -34.14 24.16 -26.29
N GLU A 186 -33.92 24.45 -25.01
CA GLU A 186 -34.96 24.72 -24.03
C GLU A 186 -35.46 26.17 -24.05
N VAL A 187 -34.73 27.10 -24.69
CA VAL A 187 -35.06 28.53 -24.74
C VAL A 187 -35.31 28.99 -26.18
N THR A 188 -36.56 28.81 -26.61
CA THR A 188 -36.98 29.09 -27.99
C THR A 188 -37.78 30.37 -28.18
N TRP A 189 -37.70 30.95 -29.38
CA TRP A 189 -38.49 32.07 -29.87
C TRP A 189 -38.96 31.79 -31.30
N ALA A 190 -40.27 31.65 -31.52
CA ALA A 190 -40.82 31.38 -32.86
C ALA A 190 -41.29 32.67 -33.55
N ASP A 191 -40.65 33.05 -34.65
CA ASP A 191 -41.03 34.16 -35.53
C ASP A 191 -40.41 34.02 -36.94
N CYS A 192 -41.26 33.86 -37.97
CA CYS A 192 -40.81 33.85 -39.37
C CYS A 192 -40.24 35.22 -39.84
N ALA A 193 -40.34 36.28 -39.04
CA ALA A 193 -39.75 37.57 -39.39
C ALA A 193 -38.21 37.63 -39.22
N GLY A 194 -37.60 36.59 -38.64
CA GLY A 194 -36.16 36.47 -38.40
C GLY A 194 -35.78 36.48 -36.91
N ALA A 195 -34.52 36.12 -36.62
CA ALA A 195 -34.00 36.00 -35.27
C ALA A 195 -34.07 37.33 -34.48
N PRO A 196 -34.57 37.33 -33.23
CA PRO A 196 -34.31 38.44 -32.31
C PRO A 196 -32.81 38.50 -31.93
N GLU A 197 -32.36 39.66 -31.43
CA GLU A 197 -30.96 39.83 -30.98
C GLU A 197 -30.65 38.86 -29.82
N GLY A 198 -29.58 38.06 -29.98
CA GLY A 198 -29.17 37.01 -29.03
C GLY A 198 -29.85 35.65 -29.24
N TYR A 199 -30.36 35.38 -30.44
CA TYR A 199 -30.89 34.08 -30.83
C TYR A 199 -30.31 33.63 -32.19
N VAL A 200 -30.21 32.33 -32.40
CA VAL A 200 -29.66 31.66 -33.59
C VAL A 200 -30.60 30.56 -34.08
N GLY A 201 -30.42 30.10 -35.33
CA GLY A 201 -31.28 29.07 -35.94
C GLY A 201 -30.90 27.64 -35.53
N ASN A 202 -29.70 27.43 -34.99
CA ASN A 202 -29.23 26.12 -34.54
C ASN A 202 -29.46 25.96 -33.03
N GLY A 203 -30.25 24.96 -32.64
CA GLY A 203 -30.61 24.68 -31.24
C GLY A 203 -29.84 23.54 -30.59
N ASP A 204 -28.69 23.15 -31.16
CA ASP A 204 -27.98 21.93 -30.76
C ASP A 204 -26.97 22.16 -29.62
N ASP A 205 -27.01 23.33 -28.96
CA ASP A 205 -26.09 23.66 -27.87
C ASP A 205 -26.42 22.85 -26.59
N CYS A 206 -25.41 22.19 -26.03
CA CYS A 206 -25.55 21.43 -24.79
C CYS A 206 -25.15 22.21 -23.52
N ASP A 207 -24.47 23.35 -23.63
CA ASP A 207 -24.21 24.31 -22.55
C ASP A 207 -24.09 25.76 -23.07
N ASP A 208 -25.23 26.41 -23.29
CA ASP A 208 -25.41 27.81 -23.73
C ASP A 208 -24.81 28.88 -22.78
N SER A 209 -24.04 28.45 -21.77
CA SER A 209 -23.27 29.33 -20.90
C SER A 209 -21.76 29.30 -21.15
N ASP A 210 -21.25 28.40 -22.00
CA ASP A 210 -19.85 28.26 -22.38
C ASP A 210 -19.69 28.11 -23.91
N ALA A 211 -19.26 29.20 -24.56
CA ALA A 211 -18.99 29.30 -26.01
C ALA A 211 -17.92 28.32 -26.56
N GLY A 212 -17.42 27.43 -25.71
CA GLY A 212 -16.57 26.30 -26.04
C GLY A 212 -17.27 24.98 -26.24
N VAL A 213 -18.55 24.89 -25.89
CA VAL A 213 -19.29 23.64 -25.75
C VAL A 213 -20.42 23.64 -26.77
N TRP A 214 -20.19 23.02 -27.93
CA TRP A 214 -21.15 23.00 -29.03
C TRP A 214 -20.87 21.82 -29.97
N PRO A 215 -21.84 21.36 -30.79
CA PRO A 215 -21.65 20.23 -31.69
C PRO A 215 -20.46 20.36 -32.66
N GLY A 216 -19.42 19.57 -32.44
CA GLY A 216 -18.18 19.61 -33.23
C GLY A 216 -17.15 20.65 -32.75
N ALA A 217 -17.30 21.18 -31.53
CA ALA A 217 -16.26 21.93 -30.84
C ALA A 217 -14.97 21.10 -30.72
N SER A 218 -13.84 21.79 -30.55
CA SER A 218 -12.59 21.09 -30.22
C SER A 218 -12.57 20.73 -28.75
N GLU A 219 -12.24 19.48 -28.45
CA GLU A 219 -12.12 19.02 -27.07
C GLU A 219 -11.08 19.81 -26.26
N ARG A 220 -11.40 20.01 -24.99
CA ARG A 220 -10.55 20.63 -23.98
C ARG A 220 -10.18 19.59 -22.95
N CYS A 221 -8.98 19.71 -22.39
CA CYS A 221 -8.62 18.92 -21.21
C CYS A 221 -9.30 19.53 -19.97
N ASP A 222 -10.61 19.33 -19.82
CA ASP A 222 -11.42 19.82 -18.69
C ASP A 222 -12.39 18.77 -18.11
N GLY A 223 -12.34 17.55 -18.64
CA GLY A 223 -13.10 16.39 -18.16
C GLY A 223 -14.59 16.42 -18.50
N HIS A 224 -14.99 17.26 -19.46
CA HIS A 224 -16.36 17.38 -19.98
C HIS A 224 -16.33 17.29 -21.52
N PRO A 225 -17.28 16.57 -22.16
CA PRO A 225 -17.37 16.56 -23.62
C PRO A 225 -17.75 17.96 -24.10
N ASN A 226 -16.87 18.59 -24.89
CA ASN A 226 -17.11 19.93 -25.40
C ASN A 226 -17.85 19.88 -26.75
N ASP A 227 -17.75 18.79 -27.49
CA ASP A 227 -18.37 18.66 -28.80
C ASP A 227 -19.84 18.18 -28.79
N CYS A 228 -20.47 18.16 -27.61
CA CYS A 228 -21.84 17.68 -27.37
C CYS A 228 -22.13 16.25 -27.88
N ASN A 229 -21.11 15.45 -28.16
CA ASN A 229 -21.30 14.03 -28.40
C ASN A 229 -21.55 13.33 -27.05
N ALA A 230 -22.47 12.36 -27.02
CA ALA A 230 -22.85 11.71 -25.76
C ALA A 230 -21.82 10.67 -25.26
N GLU A 231 -20.58 10.70 -25.76
CA GLU A 231 -19.51 9.79 -25.38
C GLU A 231 -18.77 10.33 -24.15
N GLY A 232 -19.37 10.17 -22.98
CA GLY A 232 -18.69 10.50 -21.73
C GLY A 232 -17.38 9.72 -21.56
N TRP A 233 -16.30 10.43 -21.19
CA TRP A 233 -15.06 9.89 -20.61
C TRP A 233 -14.44 8.69 -21.37
N THR A 234 -14.32 8.74 -22.70
CA THR A 234 -13.38 7.84 -23.40
C THR A 234 -12.17 8.62 -23.89
N SER A 235 -11.03 8.27 -23.31
CA SER A 235 -9.73 8.90 -23.45
C SER A 235 -9.07 8.84 -24.83
N SER A 236 -9.84 8.57 -25.91
CA SER A 236 -9.33 8.61 -27.27
C SER A 236 -9.25 10.02 -27.85
N ASP A 237 -10.08 10.95 -27.38
CA ASP A 237 -10.31 12.23 -28.08
C ASP A 237 -9.63 13.42 -27.37
N GLU A 238 -9.49 13.36 -26.05
CA GLU A 238 -8.75 14.35 -25.23
C GLU A 238 -7.27 13.99 -25.01
N GLY A 239 -6.84 12.80 -25.46
CA GLY A 239 -5.47 12.32 -25.33
C GLY A 239 -4.47 13.29 -25.96
N GLY A 240 -3.45 13.69 -25.21
CA GLY A 240 -2.44 14.63 -25.68
C GLY A 240 -2.87 16.10 -25.65
N LEU A 241 -3.84 16.48 -24.82
CA LEU A 241 -4.22 17.88 -24.57
C LEU A 241 -3.73 18.41 -23.21
N VAL A 242 -3.53 19.73 -23.13
CA VAL A 242 -3.19 20.45 -21.88
C VAL A 242 -3.94 21.77 -21.84
N ALA A 243 -4.63 22.06 -20.73
CA ALA A 243 -5.39 23.29 -20.57
C ALA A 243 -5.15 23.93 -19.20
N PHE A 244 -5.27 25.26 -19.12
CA PHE A 244 -5.20 26.01 -17.87
C PHE A 244 -6.46 26.84 -17.65
N ARG A 245 -7.12 26.66 -16.50
CA ARG A 245 -8.27 27.44 -16.06
C ARG A 245 -7.86 28.45 -15.00
N ARG A 246 -8.06 29.74 -15.28
CA ARG A 246 -7.68 30.81 -14.34
C ARG A 246 -8.70 30.94 -13.19
N ALA A 247 -8.23 30.94 -11.95
CA ALA A 247 -9.11 31.04 -10.77
C ALA A 247 -9.88 32.37 -10.67
N SER A 248 -9.38 33.46 -11.25
CA SER A 248 -9.98 34.80 -11.08
C SER A 248 -11.25 35.04 -11.89
N ASP A 249 -11.37 34.38 -13.05
CA ASP A 249 -12.43 34.63 -14.04
C ASP A 249 -12.91 33.37 -14.76
N GLY A 250 -12.34 32.19 -14.48
CA GLY A 250 -12.73 30.92 -15.09
C GLY A 250 -12.23 30.73 -16.52
N VAL A 251 -11.47 31.69 -17.08
CA VAL A 251 -11.05 31.65 -18.48
C VAL A 251 -10.06 30.51 -18.74
N TRP A 252 -10.38 29.69 -19.74
CA TRP A 252 -9.55 28.60 -20.25
C TRP A 252 -8.44 29.10 -21.19
N THR A 253 -7.31 28.41 -21.18
CA THR A 253 -6.18 28.64 -22.10
C THR A 253 -5.64 27.29 -22.55
N ASP A 254 -5.69 27.01 -23.85
CA ASP A 254 -5.06 25.84 -24.44
C ASP A 254 -3.52 25.99 -24.43
N LEU A 255 -2.85 25.00 -23.83
CA LEU A 255 -1.40 24.90 -23.68
C LEU A 255 -0.81 23.70 -24.44
N THR A 256 -1.63 22.96 -25.19
CA THR A 256 -1.26 21.72 -25.87
C THR A 256 -0.03 21.90 -26.75
N SER A 257 -0.05 22.89 -27.63
CA SER A 257 1.10 23.18 -28.52
C SER A 257 2.35 23.64 -27.77
N THR A 258 2.19 24.21 -26.56
CA THR A 258 3.31 24.59 -25.70
C THR A 258 3.97 23.35 -25.10
N PHE A 259 3.18 22.32 -24.75
CA PHE A 259 3.68 21.09 -24.14
C PHE A 259 4.18 20.08 -25.17
N ALA A 260 3.54 19.98 -26.33
CA ALA A 260 3.83 19.01 -27.39
C ALA A 260 5.22 19.17 -28.05
N VAL A 261 5.91 20.30 -27.84
CA VAL A 261 7.30 20.48 -28.30
C VAL A 261 8.33 19.78 -27.41
N GLY A 262 7.92 19.32 -26.22
CA GLY A 262 8.75 18.52 -25.31
C GLY A 262 8.95 17.10 -25.84
N HIS A 263 10.19 16.59 -25.73
CA HIS A 263 10.50 15.18 -26.01
C HIS A 263 11.67 14.72 -25.13
N ALA A 264 11.97 13.41 -25.09
CA ALA A 264 13.00 12.84 -24.21
C ALA A 264 14.41 13.47 -24.28
N GLY A 265 14.75 14.14 -25.39
CA GLY A 265 16.03 14.85 -25.57
C GLY A 265 15.95 16.36 -25.31
N ASN A 266 14.74 16.90 -25.14
CA ASN A 266 14.45 18.31 -24.94
C ASN A 266 13.18 18.45 -24.09
N VAL A 267 13.36 18.46 -22.77
CA VAL A 267 12.28 18.76 -21.82
C VAL A 267 12.10 20.27 -21.74
N ILE A 268 10.86 20.71 -21.81
CA ILE A 268 10.48 22.12 -21.72
C ILE A 268 10.23 22.55 -20.28
N ALA A 269 10.33 23.85 -20.00
CA ALA A 269 9.96 24.42 -18.71
C ALA A 269 8.71 25.29 -18.86
N HIS A 270 7.75 25.15 -17.94
CA HIS A 270 6.55 25.96 -17.89
C HIS A 270 6.35 26.55 -16.48
N GLU A 271 6.11 27.86 -16.42
CA GLU A 271 5.87 28.59 -15.16
C GLU A 271 4.37 28.87 -15.02
N ILE A 272 3.81 28.47 -13.87
CA ILE A 272 2.41 28.73 -13.48
C ILE A 272 2.41 29.95 -12.56
N ASP A 273 2.30 31.12 -13.16
CA ASP A 273 2.44 32.44 -12.53
C ASP A 273 1.10 33.06 -12.07
N ARG A 274 -0.01 32.37 -12.31
CA ARG A 274 -1.36 32.79 -11.95
C ARG A 274 -2.08 31.67 -11.21
N SER A 275 -2.90 32.03 -10.23
CA SER A 275 -3.73 31.05 -9.51
C SER A 275 -4.75 30.41 -10.46
N GLY A 276 -4.93 29.11 -10.34
CA GLY A 276 -5.77 28.33 -11.23
C GLY A 276 -5.45 26.84 -11.23
N GLU A 277 -6.06 26.16 -12.19
CA GLU A 277 -6.02 24.71 -12.37
C GLU A 277 -5.34 24.41 -13.71
N LEU A 278 -4.24 23.66 -13.68
CA LEU A 278 -3.57 23.12 -14.86
C LEU A 278 -4.01 21.67 -15.04
N TYR A 279 -4.70 21.38 -16.12
CA TYR A 279 -5.15 20.04 -16.49
C TYR A 279 -4.22 19.44 -17.54
N ILE A 280 -3.75 18.21 -17.29
CA ILE A 280 -2.83 17.47 -18.15
C ILE A 280 -3.44 16.09 -18.44
N CYS A 281 -3.97 15.94 -19.66
CA CYS A 281 -4.67 14.73 -20.08
C CYS A 281 -3.71 13.61 -20.47
N GLU A 282 -4.29 12.44 -20.78
CA GLU A 282 -3.58 11.19 -21.07
C GLU A 282 -2.40 11.42 -22.03
N GLY A 283 -1.24 10.86 -21.70
CA GLY A 283 -0.03 10.98 -22.50
C GLY A 283 1.26 11.10 -21.69
N THR A 284 2.39 11.03 -22.39
CA THR A 284 3.72 11.27 -21.82
C THR A 284 4.20 12.67 -22.17
N TRP A 285 4.43 13.49 -21.16
CA TRP A 285 4.78 14.89 -21.27
C TRP A 285 6.18 15.15 -20.74
N TYR A 286 7.05 15.65 -21.61
CA TYR A 286 8.42 16.00 -21.25
C TYR A 286 8.51 17.45 -20.79
N VAL A 287 8.09 17.71 -19.55
CA VAL A 287 7.95 19.06 -18.99
C VAL A 287 8.45 19.17 -17.53
N GLU A 288 9.02 20.32 -17.21
CA GLU A 288 9.27 20.81 -15.86
C GLU A 288 8.28 21.93 -15.52
N LEU A 289 7.58 21.81 -14.39
CA LEU A 289 6.58 22.74 -13.91
C LEU A 289 7.11 23.56 -12.72
N TYR A 290 6.97 24.87 -12.82
CA TYR A 290 7.32 25.82 -11.77
C TYR A 290 6.05 26.51 -11.28
N ALA A 291 5.52 26.07 -10.14
CA ALA A 291 4.35 26.70 -9.52
C ALA A 291 4.79 27.90 -8.69
N THR A 292 4.42 29.12 -9.10
CA THR A 292 4.84 30.38 -8.45
C THR A 292 3.67 31.28 -8.02
N ALA A 293 2.43 30.79 -8.15
CA ALA A 293 1.19 31.48 -7.77
C ALA A 293 0.51 30.97 -6.49
N ASN A 294 -0.39 31.78 -5.92
CA ASN A 294 -0.97 31.60 -4.56
C ASN A 294 -1.65 30.26 -4.33
N GLU A 295 -2.31 29.78 -5.36
CA GLU A 295 -3.16 28.60 -5.31
C GLU A 295 -3.07 27.95 -6.67
N VAL A 296 -2.36 26.82 -6.71
CA VAL A 296 -2.09 26.07 -7.95
C VAL A 296 -2.54 24.65 -7.75
N SER A 297 -3.41 24.19 -8.64
CA SER A 297 -3.78 22.79 -8.80
C SER A 297 -3.19 22.26 -10.09
N ILE A 298 -2.50 21.12 -10.04
CA ILE A 298 -2.00 20.40 -11.21
C ILE A 298 -2.71 19.05 -11.23
N LEU A 299 -3.54 18.83 -12.24
CA LEU A 299 -4.55 17.78 -12.26
C LEU A 299 -4.38 16.92 -13.51
N GLY A 300 -4.35 15.61 -13.33
CA GLY A 300 -4.50 14.61 -14.38
C GLY A 300 -5.84 13.90 -14.28
N PRO A 301 -6.17 13.06 -15.28
CA PRO A 301 -7.33 12.18 -15.22
C PRO A 301 -7.20 11.21 -14.03
N ALA A 302 -8.34 10.74 -13.52
CA ALA A 302 -8.34 9.79 -12.41
C ALA A 302 -7.58 8.50 -12.77
N GLY A 303 -6.72 8.04 -11.87
CA GLY A 303 -5.83 6.89 -12.08
C GLY A 303 -4.44 7.31 -12.57
N SER A 304 -3.44 7.13 -11.70
CA SER A 304 -2.07 7.60 -11.85
C SER A 304 -1.32 7.13 -13.12
N GLY A 305 -1.84 6.17 -13.87
CA GLY A 305 -1.15 5.51 -14.99
C GLY A 305 -1.41 6.09 -16.39
N ALA A 306 -2.44 6.92 -16.59
CA ALA A 306 -2.79 7.44 -17.93
C ALA A 306 -1.89 8.63 -18.33
N THR A 307 -1.55 9.49 -17.37
CA THR A 307 -0.69 10.66 -17.60
C THR A 307 0.67 10.46 -16.94
N THR A 308 1.75 10.70 -17.69
CA THR A 308 3.13 10.67 -17.18
C THR A 308 3.82 11.99 -17.47
N LEU A 309 4.35 12.66 -16.44
CA LEU A 309 5.36 13.69 -16.61
C LEU A 309 6.74 13.02 -16.55
N ASP A 310 7.60 13.25 -17.54
CA ASP A 310 8.89 12.57 -17.68
C ASP A 310 10.04 13.59 -17.81
N ALA A 311 11.08 13.44 -17.00
CA ALA A 311 12.25 14.32 -17.01
C ALA A 311 13.23 14.05 -18.18
N GLY A 312 12.91 13.12 -19.09
CA GLY A 312 13.71 12.78 -20.25
C GLY A 312 15.06 12.17 -19.90
N GLN A 313 15.96 12.11 -20.89
CA GLN A 313 17.24 11.43 -20.76
C GLN A 313 18.38 12.41 -20.43
N GLY A 314 19.08 12.15 -19.31
CA GLY A 314 20.46 12.62 -19.08
C GLY A 314 20.66 14.08 -18.69
N GLY A 315 19.77 14.65 -17.86
CA GLY A 315 19.93 16.00 -17.30
C GLY A 315 19.53 16.11 -15.83
N LEU A 316 20.09 17.11 -15.12
CA LEU A 316 19.67 17.46 -13.77
C LEU A 316 18.39 18.31 -13.83
N ARG A 317 17.26 17.70 -13.49
CA ARG A 317 15.91 18.27 -13.66
C ARG A 317 14.98 17.79 -12.57
N ARG A 318 14.03 18.66 -12.21
CA ARG A 318 12.91 18.32 -11.34
C ARG A 318 11.60 18.51 -12.08
N LEU A 319 10.65 17.60 -11.92
CA LEU A 319 9.38 17.67 -12.65
C LEU A 319 8.45 18.73 -12.09
N ILE A 320 8.28 18.81 -10.77
CA ILE A 320 7.44 19.83 -10.13
C ILE A 320 8.24 20.57 -9.06
N THR A 321 8.34 21.89 -9.22
CA THR A 321 8.89 22.80 -8.21
C THR A 321 7.84 23.80 -7.77
N ALA A 322 7.46 23.73 -6.50
CA ALA A 322 6.70 24.77 -5.82
C ALA A 322 7.60 25.42 -4.77
N ASP A 323 8.21 26.56 -5.08
CA ASP A 323 9.08 27.28 -4.15
C ASP A 323 8.57 28.70 -3.87
N THR A 324 8.08 28.90 -2.65
CA THR A 324 7.58 30.20 -2.18
C THR A 324 8.65 31.00 -1.44
N SER A 325 9.88 30.50 -1.31
CA SER A 325 10.96 31.19 -0.61
C SER A 325 11.34 32.53 -1.27
N LEU A 326 11.03 32.69 -2.57
CA LEU A 326 11.35 33.86 -3.37
C LEU A 326 10.20 34.89 -3.47
N GLN A 327 8.94 34.51 -3.27
CA GLN A 327 7.77 35.41 -3.19
C GLN A 327 6.68 34.85 -2.24
N LEU A 328 5.96 35.74 -1.54
CA LEU A 328 5.01 35.46 -0.43
C LEU A 328 3.77 34.61 -0.79
N ASN A 329 3.77 33.88 -1.89
CA ASN A 329 2.56 33.71 -2.68
C ASN A 329 2.32 32.29 -3.24
N ASN A 330 2.61 31.18 -2.56
CA ASN A 330 1.84 29.91 -2.80
C ASN A 330 1.39 29.38 -1.44
N ASP A 331 0.18 29.73 -1.03
CA ASP A 331 -0.38 29.22 0.21
C ASP A 331 -0.84 27.78 0.04
N VAL A 332 -1.33 27.40 -1.15
CA VAL A 332 -1.94 26.08 -1.41
C VAL A 332 -1.38 25.46 -2.70
N LEU A 333 -0.94 24.21 -2.61
CA LEU A 333 -0.57 23.37 -3.75
C LEU A 333 -1.40 22.09 -3.74
N THR A 334 -2.03 21.78 -4.87
CA THR A 334 -2.69 20.48 -5.11
C THR A 334 -2.06 19.80 -6.33
N VAL A 335 -1.73 18.52 -6.21
CA VAL A 335 -1.17 17.71 -7.30
C VAL A 335 -1.89 16.36 -7.30
N GLU A 336 -2.52 16.01 -8.42
CA GLU A 336 -3.43 14.86 -8.49
C GLU A 336 -3.38 14.12 -9.84
N GLY A 337 -3.38 12.78 -9.81
CA GLY A 337 -3.79 11.95 -10.96
C GLY A 337 -2.73 11.68 -12.03
N PHE A 338 -1.44 11.55 -11.69
CA PHE A 338 -0.41 11.19 -12.69
C PHE A 338 0.88 10.59 -12.11
N THR A 339 1.66 10.00 -13.01
CA THR A 339 3.02 9.50 -12.74
C THR A 339 4.06 10.59 -12.97
N LEU A 340 4.99 10.78 -12.03
CA LEU A 340 6.21 11.56 -12.16
C LEU A 340 7.40 10.61 -12.32
N ARG A 341 8.15 10.72 -13.41
CA ARG A 341 9.24 9.78 -13.73
C ARG A 341 10.57 10.45 -14.03
N GLY A 342 11.65 9.87 -13.50
CA GLY A 342 13.02 10.09 -14.00
C GLY A 342 13.68 11.40 -13.56
N GLY A 343 13.07 12.13 -12.63
CA GLY A 343 13.61 13.37 -12.09
C GLY A 343 14.95 13.14 -11.38
N HIS A 344 15.95 13.96 -11.67
CA HIS A 344 17.31 13.76 -11.15
C HIS A 344 17.88 15.09 -10.66
N VAL A 345 18.17 15.21 -9.37
CA VAL A 345 18.66 16.44 -8.75
C VAL A 345 19.88 16.20 -7.86
N GLU A 346 20.90 17.04 -8.03
CA GLU A 346 22.15 16.96 -7.25
C GLU A 346 22.66 18.36 -6.89
N ALA A 347 23.19 18.52 -5.68
CA ALA A 347 23.86 19.74 -5.25
C ALA A 347 25.27 19.87 -5.87
N PRO A 348 25.73 21.11 -6.13
CA PRO A 348 25.12 22.40 -5.78
C PRO A 348 24.18 22.96 -6.85
N GLU A 349 23.90 22.21 -7.92
CA GLU A 349 23.28 22.77 -9.12
C GLU A 349 21.81 23.17 -8.90
N ILE A 350 21.03 22.34 -8.19
CA ILE A 350 19.57 22.57 -8.02
C ILE A 350 19.07 22.31 -6.59
N SER A 351 19.84 22.72 -5.59
CA SER A 351 19.59 22.59 -4.14
C SER A 351 19.53 21.16 -3.57
N GLY A 352 19.42 20.13 -4.41
CA GLY A 352 19.54 18.71 -4.02
C GLY A 352 18.28 18.06 -3.43
N TYR A 353 17.15 18.76 -3.36
CA TYR A 353 15.92 18.23 -2.75
C TYR A 353 14.87 17.82 -3.79
N GLY A 354 14.19 16.69 -3.59
CA GLY A 354 13.03 16.27 -4.39
C GLY A 354 13.38 15.99 -5.84
N GLY A 355 13.56 14.72 -6.23
CA GLY A 355 13.87 14.36 -7.61
C GLY A 355 12.67 14.56 -8.53
N CYS A 356 11.51 14.05 -8.14
CA CYS A 356 10.25 14.27 -8.85
C CYS A 356 9.60 15.59 -8.43
N LEU A 357 9.32 15.74 -7.13
CA LEU A 357 8.53 16.84 -6.58
C LEU A 357 9.24 17.54 -5.43
N VAL A 358 9.21 18.87 -5.43
CA VAL A 358 9.57 19.66 -4.25
C VAL A 358 8.50 20.71 -3.95
N ALA A 359 8.10 20.78 -2.68
CA ALA A 359 7.25 21.84 -2.17
C ALA A 359 7.91 22.54 -0.97
N TRP A 360 8.30 23.80 -1.17
CA TRP A 360 8.97 24.65 -0.20
C TRP A 360 8.06 25.76 0.29
N SER A 361 7.72 25.65 1.57
CA SER A 361 6.96 26.61 2.36
C SER A 361 5.52 26.94 1.92
N PRO A 362 4.76 26.04 1.27
CA PRO A 362 3.32 26.21 1.19
C PRO A 362 2.68 26.10 2.58
N THR A 363 1.53 26.75 2.79
CA THR A 363 0.75 26.57 4.02
C THR A 363 -0.05 25.27 3.98
N ARG A 364 -0.45 24.81 2.79
CA ARG A 364 -1.14 23.54 2.56
C ARG A 364 -0.60 22.84 1.31
N VAL A 365 -0.38 21.54 1.42
CA VAL A 365 -0.08 20.64 0.29
C VAL A 365 -1.08 19.49 0.29
N THR A 366 -1.69 19.24 -0.86
CA THR A 366 -2.52 18.06 -1.10
C THR A 366 -1.91 17.27 -2.25
N LEU A 367 -1.53 16.01 -2.00
CA LEU A 367 -1.05 15.07 -3.01
C LEU A 367 -2.01 13.89 -3.07
N ARG A 368 -2.48 13.54 -4.26
CA ARG A 368 -3.48 12.46 -4.46
C ARG A 368 -3.22 11.65 -5.71
N ASP A 369 -3.43 10.33 -5.66
CA ASP A 369 -3.38 9.47 -6.85
C ASP A 369 -2.11 9.69 -7.69
N LEU A 370 -0.95 9.71 -7.02
CA LEU A 370 0.35 9.97 -7.66
C LEU A 370 1.21 8.72 -7.62
N VAL A 371 1.99 8.51 -8.68
CA VAL A 371 3.13 7.59 -8.68
C VAL A 371 4.39 8.40 -8.90
N MET A 372 5.42 8.20 -8.07
CA MET A 372 6.73 8.81 -8.25
C MET A 372 7.76 7.71 -8.40
N GLU A 373 8.42 7.64 -9.55
CA GLU A 373 9.34 6.54 -9.85
C GLU A 373 10.62 6.97 -10.56
N ASP A 374 11.67 6.17 -10.39
CA ASP A 374 12.98 6.38 -10.99
C ASP A 374 13.57 7.78 -10.71
N CYS A 375 13.23 8.37 -9.57
CA CYS A 375 13.66 9.72 -9.22
C CYS A 375 14.87 9.70 -8.27
N THR A 376 15.82 10.60 -8.49
CA THR A 376 17.05 10.71 -7.69
C THR A 376 17.22 12.12 -7.14
N ALA A 377 17.59 12.24 -5.87
CA ALA A 377 17.90 13.50 -5.21
C ALA A 377 19.08 13.38 -4.24
N ASP A 378 19.57 14.49 -3.67
CA ASP A 378 20.34 14.39 -2.43
C ASP A 378 19.42 14.04 -1.26
N ARG A 379 18.21 14.61 -1.22
CA ARG A 379 17.20 14.36 -0.17
C ARG A 379 15.81 14.21 -0.78
N GLY A 380 15.08 13.17 -0.38
CA GLY A 380 13.75 12.91 -0.90
C GLY A 380 13.80 12.53 -2.38
N GLY A 381 14.28 11.32 -2.69
CA GLY A 381 14.51 10.88 -4.08
C GLY A 381 13.28 11.11 -4.95
N GLY A 382 12.12 10.66 -4.51
CA GLY A 382 10.82 11.01 -5.11
C GLY A 382 10.40 12.43 -4.74
N MET A 383 10.07 12.67 -3.47
CA MET A 383 9.54 13.96 -3.03
C MET A 383 10.25 14.60 -1.84
N THR A 384 10.21 15.93 -1.80
CA THR A 384 10.50 16.70 -0.59
C THR A 384 9.37 17.68 -0.27
N LEU A 385 8.89 17.64 0.97
CA LEU A 385 7.95 18.61 1.53
C LEU A 385 8.61 19.30 2.74
N SER A 386 8.72 20.62 2.70
CA SER A 386 9.27 21.37 3.83
C SER A 386 8.70 22.76 4.02
N ALA A 387 8.33 23.10 5.26
CA ALA A 387 8.03 24.47 5.66
C ALA A 387 9.29 25.35 5.74
N ARG A 388 9.08 26.67 5.74
CA ARG A 388 10.13 27.70 5.88
C ARG A 388 10.79 27.58 7.26
N ASN A 389 12.11 27.78 7.34
CA ASN A 389 12.85 27.72 8.61
C ASN A 389 12.27 28.70 9.64
N GLY A 390 11.65 28.16 10.71
CA GLY A 390 11.04 28.93 11.80
C GLY A 390 9.51 28.98 11.77
N GLU A 391 8.88 28.43 10.74
CA GLU A 391 7.43 28.33 10.57
C GLU A 391 6.98 26.88 10.85
N LEU A 392 5.90 26.71 11.61
CA LEU A 392 5.38 25.39 12.03
C LEU A 392 4.02 25.08 11.38
N SER A 393 3.62 25.76 10.31
CA SER A 393 2.23 25.76 9.83
C SER A 393 2.04 25.25 8.39
N MET A 394 2.87 24.32 7.93
CA MET A 394 2.57 23.58 6.70
C MET A 394 1.73 22.36 7.07
N ASP A 395 0.50 22.33 6.58
CA ASP A 395 -0.38 21.16 6.63
C ASP A 395 -0.19 20.35 5.35
N ALA A 396 0.13 19.07 5.48
CA ALA A 396 0.29 18.18 4.32
C ALA A 396 -0.70 17.03 4.41
N THR A 397 -1.42 16.77 3.32
CA THR A 397 -2.34 15.65 3.15
C THR A 397 -1.89 14.84 1.95
N ILE A 398 -1.55 13.58 2.18
CA ILE A 398 -1.05 12.64 1.17
C ILE A 398 -2.04 11.47 1.13
N VAL A 399 -2.67 11.24 -0.01
CA VAL A 399 -3.68 10.18 -0.17
C VAL A 399 -3.34 9.36 -1.41
N ASP A 400 -3.24 8.03 -1.27
CA ASP A 400 -3.04 7.12 -2.41
C ASP A 400 -1.84 7.54 -3.30
N VAL A 401 -0.68 7.69 -2.66
CA VAL A 401 0.57 8.06 -3.32
C VAL A 401 1.56 6.90 -3.23
N GLU A 402 2.06 6.45 -4.37
CA GLU A 402 3.10 5.43 -4.51
C GLU A 402 4.45 6.12 -4.82
N ILE A 403 5.51 5.73 -4.11
CA ILE A 403 6.89 6.18 -4.35
C ILE A 403 7.78 4.97 -4.43
N ARG A 404 8.38 4.75 -5.59
CA ARG A 404 9.18 3.56 -5.84
C ARG A 404 10.43 3.81 -6.64
N ASP A 405 11.39 2.90 -6.54
CA ASP A 405 12.61 2.92 -7.34
C ASP A 405 13.36 4.27 -7.28
N CYS A 406 13.15 5.03 -6.20
CA CYS A 406 13.78 6.33 -6.01
C CYS A 406 15.05 6.20 -5.17
N MET A 407 15.97 7.13 -5.38
CA MET A 407 17.28 7.13 -4.75
C MET A 407 17.59 8.48 -4.09
N ALA A 408 18.15 8.47 -2.90
CA ALA A 408 18.74 9.66 -2.28
C ALA A 408 20.20 9.46 -1.83
N TYR A 409 21.03 10.48 -1.98
CA TYR A 409 22.42 10.44 -1.50
C TYR A 409 22.53 10.63 0.02
N ASP A 410 21.72 11.53 0.59
CA ASP A 410 21.66 11.86 2.02
C ASP A 410 20.47 11.20 2.72
N ASP A 411 19.25 11.72 2.60
CA ASP A 411 18.13 11.32 3.48
C ASP A 411 16.80 11.17 2.72
N GLY A 412 15.98 10.19 3.08
CA GLY A 412 14.67 9.97 2.48
C GLY A 412 14.76 9.45 1.05
N GLY A 413 15.01 8.16 0.85
CA GLY A 413 15.18 7.60 -0.49
C GLY A 413 13.93 7.79 -1.35
N GLY A 414 12.74 7.55 -0.79
CA GLY A 414 11.47 7.92 -1.39
C GLY A 414 11.07 9.37 -1.06
N ALA A 415 10.89 9.67 0.23
CA ALA A 415 10.34 10.94 0.68
C ALA A 415 11.12 11.60 1.82
N TYR A 416 11.25 12.92 1.75
CA TYR A 416 11.82 13.76 2.79
C TYR A 416 10.81 14.83 3.24
N ILE A 417 10.15 14.59 4.37
CA ILE A 417 9.05 15.41 4.88
C ILE A 417 9.45 16.03 6.22
N VAL A 418 9.91 17.28 6.23
CA VAL A 418 10.44 17.91 7.45
C VAL A 418 9.90 19.31 7.63
N ASN A 419 9.88 19.81 8.88
CA ASN A 419 9.41 21.16 9.23
C ASN A 419 7.96 21.44 8.78
N GLY A 420 7.04 21.60 9.74
CA GLY A 420 5.64 21.91 9.42
C GLY A 420 4.71 21.59 10.59
N GLY A 421 3.42 21.75 10.33
CA GLY A 421 2.33 21.51 11.28
C GLY A 421 1.88 20.07 11.24
N GLU A 422 0.58 19.87 11.03
CA GLU A 422 -0.05 18.56 10.95
C GLU A 422 0.26 17.90 9.59
N ARG A 423 0.61 16.62 9.61
CA ARG A 423 0.99 15.88 8.41
C ARG A 423 0.28 14.53 8.46
N THR A 424 -0.66 14.34 7.55
CA THR A 424 -1.48 13.14 7.47
C THR A 424 -1.22 12.41 6.16
N ALA A 425 -1.05 11.10 6.27
CA ALA A 425 -0.91 10.21 5.15
C ALA A 425 -1.92 9.07 5.29
N ALA A 426 -2.58 8.73 4.17
CA ALA A 426 -3.47 7.59 4.06
C ALA A 426 -3.21 6.92 2.70
N GLY A 427 -2.96 5.61 2.67
CA GLY A 427 -2.60 4.94 1.41
C GLY A 427 -1.24 5.40 0.84
N LEU A 428 -0.32 5.87 1.69
CA LEU A 428 1.04 6.17 1.26
C LEU A 428 1.83 4.87 1.13
N TRP A 429 2.20 4.51 -0.10
CA TRP A 429 3.00 3.33 -0.41
C TRP A 429 4.41 3.73 -0.81
N ILE A 430 5.42 3.28 -0.06
CA ILE A 430 6.83 3.61 -0.32
C ILE A 430 7.62 2.32 -0.39
N HIS A 431 8.15 1.96 -1.57
CA HIS A 431 8.87 0.71 -1.72
C HIS A 431 10.05 0.74 -2.69
N ASP A 432 11.00 -0.18 -2.54
CA ASP A 432 12.18 -0.30 -3.42
C ASP A 432 13.03 0.99 -3.52
N ASN A 433 13.01 1.84 -2.49
CA ASN A 433 13.80 3.07 -2.47
C ASN A 433 15.14 2.88 -1.73
N GLU A 434 16.16 3.62 -2.15
CA GLU A 434 17.51 3.49 -1.59
C GLU A 434 18.10 4.83 -1.10
N VAL A 435 18.75 4.78 0.06
CA VAL A 435 19.66 5.83 0.57
C VAL A 435 21.06 5.28 0.74
N ILE A 436 22.07 5.92 0.13
CA ILE A 436 23.46 5.42 0.21
C ILE A 436 24.04 5.55 1.62
N SER A 437 23.88 6.70 2.29
CA SER A 437 24.66 6.99 3.51
C SER A 437 23.93 7.66 4.67
N GLY A 438 22.78 8.30 4.46
CA GLY A 438 21.99 8.87 5.56
C GLY A 438 20.78 8.00 5.90
N THR A 439 19.64 8.63 6.17
CA THR A 439 18.57 8.02 6.98
C THR A 439 17.22 7.97 6.27
N GLY A 440 16.38 7.00 6.66
CA GLY A 440 15.04 6.83 6.08
C GLY A 440 15.11 6.33 4.64
N GLY A 441 15.37 5.04 4.43
CA GLY A 441 15.46 4.45 3.09
C GLY A 441 14.21 4.71 2.28
N GLY A 442 13.04 4.49 2.89
CA GLY A 442 11.76 4.93 2.33
C GLY A 442 11.47 6.39 2.67
N LEU A 443 11.31 6.68 3.97
CA LEU A 443 10.80 7.95 4.48
C LEU A 443 11.70 8.53 5.57
N HIS A 444 12.08 9.79 5.41
CA HIS A 444 12.61 10.61 6.49
C HIS A 444 11.57 11.68 6.86
N ALA A 445 11.06 11.61 8.09
CA ALA A 445 10.01 12.50 8.56
C ALA A 445 10.41 13.28 9.82
N GLY A 446 10.08 14.57 9.84
CA GLY A 446 10.12 15.42 11.02
C GLY A 446 8.96 15.19 12.00
N GLY A 447 8.27 14.05 11.89
CA GLY A 447 6.95 13.71 12.44
C GLY A 447 5.95 13.45 11.30
N LEU A 448 5.06 12.47 11.45
CA LEU A 448 4.04 12.08 10.45
C LEU A 448 2.94 11.26 11.15
N SER A 449 1.69 11.44 10.72
CA SER A 449 0.55 10.62 11.14
C SER A 449 0.07 9.78 9.96
N CYS A 450 0.40 8.49 9.95
CA CYS A 450 -0.14 7.51 9.01
C CYS A 450 -1.42 6.91 9.58
N MET A 451 -2.54 7.05 8.88
CA MET A 451 -3.86 6.56 9.33
C MET A 451 -4.66 6.07 8.12
N SER A 452 -5.52 5.07 8.32
CA SER A 452 -6.41 4.60 7.26
C SER A 452 -7.37 5.71 6.80
N SER A 453 -7.65 5.79 5.49
CA SER A 453 -8.62 6.76 4.97
C SER A 453 -10.04 6.35 5.37
N SER A 454 -10.86 7.28 5.85
CA SER A 454 -12.28 6.98 6.15
C SER A 454 -13.14 6.71 4.91
N GLU A 455 -12.58 6.91 3.72
CA GLU A 455 -13.30 6.84 2.44
C GLU A 455 -13.08 5.51 1.71
N SER A 456 -12.06 4.71 2.09
CA SER A 456 -11.78 3.41 1.48
C SER A 456 -11.53 2.31 2.53
N ALA A 457 -12.37 1.27 2.54
CA ALA A 457 -12.30 0.16 3.49
C ALA A 457 -11.12 -0.81 3.24
N THR A 458 -10.23 -0.51 2.28
CA THR A 458 -9.12 -1.36 1.85
C THR A 458 -7.74 -0.71 1.93
N THR A 459 -7.63 0.55 2.37
CA THR A 459 -6.35 1.28 2.42
C THR A 459 -5.69 1.15 3.80
N TYR A 460 -4.45 0.64 3.81
CA TYR A 460 -3.54 0.79 4.96
C TYR A 460 -3.30 2.27 5.26
N GLY A 461 -2.86 2.60 6.48
CA GLY A 461 -2.37 3.94 6.78
C GLY A 461 -1.15 4.28 5.93
N CYS A 462 -0.07 3.54 6.14
CA CYS A 462 1.11 3.56 5.28
C CYS A 462 1.62 2.13 5.03
N LEU A 463 2.04 1.85 3.80
CA LEU A 463 2.69 0.60 3.40
C LEU A 463 4.14 0.92 3.01
N ILE A 464 5.13 0.43 3.76
CA ILE A 464 6.53 0.81 3.58
C ILE A 464 7.36 -0.46 3.49
N GLU A 465 7.73 -0.83 2.26
CA GLU A 465 8.27 -2.16 1.96
C GLU A 465 9.63 -2.11 1.25
N ASP A 466 10.54 -3.03 1.56
CA ASP A 466 11.75 -3.29 0.78
C ASP A 466 12.67 -2.07 0.54
N ASN A 467 12.62 -1.07 1.43
CA ASN A 467 13.48 0.11 1.32
C ASN A 467 14.83 -0.11 2.00
N ILE A 468 15.88 0.53 1.48
CA ILE A 468 17.25 0.36 1.93
C ILE A 468 17.84 1.70 2.40
N SER A 469 18.43 1.70 3.59
CA SER A 469 19.15 2.85 4.16
C SER A 469 20.56 2.45 4.55
N GLY A 470 21.58 3.18 4.09
CA GLY A 470 22.95 3.02 4.60
C GLY A 470 23.12 3.43 6.06
N GLY A 471 22.23 4.26 6.59
CA GLY A 471 22.20 4.72 7.98
C GLY A 471 21.06 4.10 8.79
N ASN A 472 20.35 4.93 9.55
CA ASN A 472 19.23 4.51 10.41
C ASN A 472 17.90 4.56 9.67
N GLY A 473 16.94 3.71 10.08
CA GLY A 473 15.59 3.69 9.53
C GLY A 473 15.58 3.19 8.09
N GLY A 474 15.54 1.87 7.89
CA GLY A 474 15.45 1.29 6.55
C GLY A 474 14.15 1.69 5.87
N GLY A 475 13.03 1.49 6.55
CA GLY A 475 11.72 1.99 6.11
C GLY A 475 11.56 3.46 6.48
N VAL A 476 11.51 3.74 7.78
CA VAL A 476 11.16 5.07 8.31
C VAL A 476 12.20 5.58 9.31
N TYR A 477 12.58 6.84 9.15
CA TYR A 477 13.27 7.62 10.17
C TYR A 477 12.37 8.76 10.67
N MET A 478 11.97 8.70 11.95
CA MET A 478 11.11 9.69 12.62
C MET A 478 11.93 10.55 13.57
N ARG A 479 12.04 11.86 13.27
CA ARG A 479 12.85 12.79 14.08
C ARG A 479 12.08 13.42 15.24
N ARG A 480 10.77 13.59 15.11
CA ARG A 480 9.87 14.11 16.16
C ARG A 480 8.70 13.15 16.30
N ASP A 481 7.78 13.51 17.19
CA ASP A 481 6.63 12.69 17.52
C ASP A 481 5.80 12.32 16.30
N GLY A 482 5.24 11.11 16.31
CA GLY A 482 4.42 10.60 15.21
C GLY A 482 3.47 9.48 15.60
N LEU A 483 2.67 9.09 14.62
CA LEU A 483 1.67 8.03 14.72
C LEU A 483 1.76 7.13 13.50
N LEU A 484 1.82 5.82 13.74
CA LEU A 484 1.62 4.79 12.74
C LEU A 484 0.39 3.97 13.14
N GLU A 485 -0.72 4.17 12.44
CA GLU A 485 -1.96 3.41 12.62
C GLU A 485 -2.26 2.60 11.36
N ASP A 486 -2.73 1.36 11.53
CA ASP A 486 -3.09 0.44 10.43
C ASP A 486 -2.00 0.36 9.34
N SER A 487 -0.73 0.39 9.75
CA SER A 487 0.42 0.53 8.87
C SER A 487 1.26 -0.74 8.82
N ILE A 488 1.95 -0.97 7.70
CA ILE A 488 2.84 -2.12 7.49
C ILE A 488 4.23 -1.61 7.13
N LEU A 489 5.23 -2.04 7.89
CA LEU A 489 6.65 -1.85 7.60
C LEU A 489 7.28 -3.23 7.38
N ALA A 490 7.57 -3.60 6.13
CA ALA A 490 8.05 -4.96 5.80
C ALA A 490 9.33 -4.99 4.95
N GLY A 491 10.22 -5.96 5.19
CA GLY A 491 11.38 -6.20 4.30
C GLY A 491 12.42 -5.08 4.25
N ASN A 492 12.31 -4.04 5.08
CA ASN A 492 13.18 -2.88 5.00
C ASN A 492 14.54 -3.16 5.66
N ARG A 493 15.58 -2.52 5.15
CA ARG A 493 16.96 -2.74 5.60
C ARG A 493 17.69 -1.46 5.97
N SER A 494 18.31 -1.44 7.14
CA SER A 494 19.19 -0.36 7.59
C SER A 494 20.62 -0.84 7.78
N GLY A 495 21.60 0.01 7.47
CA GLY A 495 23.02 -0.23 7.75
C GLY A 495 23.40 0.03 9.21
N ALA A 496 22.55 0.75 9.96
CA ALA A 496 22.71 1.05 11.37
C ALA A 496 21.52 0.50 12.19
N GLY A 497 20.75 1.35 12.86
CA GLY A 497 19.63 0.91 13.70
C GLY A 497 18.26 1.13 13.05
N GLY A 498 17.26 0.35 13.48
CA GLY A 498 15.88 0.47 13.03
C GLY A 498 15.71 -0.02 11.59
N GLY A 499 15.64 -1.34 11.38
CA GLY A 499 15.46 -1.90 10.03
C GLY A 499 14.14 -1.41 9.43
N GLY A 500 13.04 -1.61 10.14
CA GLY A 500 11.74 -1.04 9.76
C GLY A 500 11.64 0.43 10.16
N LEU A 501 11.76 0.70 11.45
CA LEU A 501 11.54 2.02 12.04
C LEU A 501 12.70 2.45 12.94
N TYR A 502 13.13 3.70 12.78
CA TYR A 502 13.94 4.39 13.77
C TYR A 502 13.21 5.65 14.24
N ALA A 503 12.81 5.68 15.51
CA ALA A 503 12.11 6.81 16.13
C ALA A 503 13.02 7.50 17.15
N TYR A 504 13.36 8.76 16.85
CA TYR A 504 14.08 9.65 17.76
C TYR A 504 13.14 10.41 18.71
N GLY A 505 11.98 10.83 18.22
CA GLY A 505 10.89 11.39 19.05
C GLY A 505 9.94 10.31 19.53
N GLY A 506 8.94 10.69 20.33
CA GLY A 506 7.96 9.74 20.85
C GLY A 506 7.07 9.17 19.75
N ILE A 507 6.52 7.97 19.91
CA ILE A 507 5.69 7.37 18.85
C ILE A 507 4.57 6.50 19.37
N ASP A 508 3.39 6.69 18.79
CA ASP A 508 2.27 5.77 18.91
C ASP A 508 2.26 4.83 17.70
N ILE A 509 2.19 3.53 17.94
CA ILE A 509 2.06 2.51 16.89
C ILE A 509 0.83 1.66 17.23
N LEU A 510 -0.19 1.72 16.39
CA LEU A 510 -1.51 1.16 16.65
C LEU A 510 -1.90 0.20 15.52
N SER A 511 -2.38 -0.99 15.86
CA SER A 511 -2.93 -1.96 14.90
C SER A 511 -2.04 -2.20 13.66
N SER A 512 -0.72 -2.22 13.87
CA SER A 512 0.27 -2.17 12.78
C SER A 512 1.18 -3.40 12.77
N GLU A 513 1.82 -3.66 11.63
CA GLU A 513 2.72 -4.78 11.43
C GLU A 513 4.14 -4.30 11.09
N ILE A 514 5.15 -4.83 11.77
CA ILE A 514 6.58 -4.57 11.51
C ILE A 514 7.26 -5.92 11.29
N THR A 515 7.47 -6.30 10.03
CA THR A 515 7.83 -7.68 9.67
C THR A 515 9.06 -7.80 8.79
N ASP A 516 9.87 -8.83 9.00
CA ASP A 516 10.99 -9.21 8.12
C ASP A 516 11.99 -8.06 7.85
N ASN A 517 12.14 -7.13 8.80
CA ASN A 517 13.08 -6.01 8.65
C ASN A 517 14.46 -6.35 9.21
N VAL A 518 15.51 -5.75 8.63
CA VAL A 518 16.90 -6.07 8.98
C VAL A 518 17.68 -4.81 9.35
N ALA A 519 18.30 -4.80 10.52
CA ALA A 519 19.22 -3.75 10.97
C ALA A 519 20.66 -4.26 11.03
N GLY A 520 21.59 -3.47 10.49
CA GLY A 520 23.03 -3.74 10.55
C GLY A 520 23.63 -3.60 11.95
N ARG A 521 22.88 -3.05 12.90
CA ARG A 521 23.22 -2.93 14.32
C ARG A 521 22.03 -3.34 15.17
N ASP A 522 21.18 -2.39 15.56
CA ASP A 522 20.21 -2.56 16.65
C ASP A 522 18.77 -2.34 16.18
N GLY A 523 17.80 -3.00 16.80
CA GLY A 523 16.38 -2.77 16.52
C GLY A 523 16.02 -3.21 15.11
N GLY A 524 16.04 -4.53 14.85
CA GLY A 524 15.75 -5.08 13.52
C GLY A 524 14.39 -4.61 13.02
N GLY A 525 13.37 -4.72 13.87
CA GLY A 525 12.04 -4.18 13.61
C GLY A 525 12.01 -2.67 13.86
N ALA A 526 12.15 -2.28 15.13
CA ALA A 526 12.13 -0.88 15.53
C ALA A 526 13.19 -0.51 16.57
N TYR A 527 13.72 0.70 16.44
CA TYR A 527 14.60 1.36 17.41
C TYR A 527 13.90 2.61 17.94
N LEU A 528 13.57 2.62 19.23
CA LEU A 528 12.77 3.66 19.88
C LEU A 528 13.61 4.38 20.94
N MET A 529 13.89 5.68 20.74
CA MET A 529 14.76 6.46 21.64
C MET A 529 14.02 7.25 22.74
N ASP A 530 12.71 7.42 22.60
CA ASP A 530 11.87 8.21 23.51
C ASP A 530 10.60 7.43 23.85
N ASP A 531 9.70 8.03 24.62
CA ASP A 531 8.45 7.42 25.05
C ASP A 531 7.64 6.87 23.85
N ALA A 532 7.23 5.60 23.94
CA ALA A 532 6.48 4.96 22.87
C ALA A 532 5.37 4.06 23.41
N ASN A 533 4.28 3.99 22.64
CA ASN A 533 3.13 3.16 22.95
C ASN A 533 2.78 2.30 21.74
N LEU A 534 2.85 0.99 21.93
CA LEU A 534 2.49 0.00 20.93
C LEU A 534 1.21 -0.69 21.40
N ASN A 535 0.14 -0.60 20.60
CA ASN A 535 -1.15 -1.21 20.90
C ASN A 535 -1.63 -2.05 19.72
N GLY A 536 -1.85 -3.36 19.91
CA GLY A 536 -2.30 -4.23 18.82
C GLY A 536 -1.25 -4.43 17.73
N VAL A 537 0.05 -4.34 18.08
CA VAL A 537 1.15 -4.38 17.10
C VAL A 537 1.71 -5.80 16.98
N THR A 538 2.00 -6.22 15.75
CA THR A 538 2.73 -7.46 15.48
C THR A 538 4.14 -7.15 14.97
N LEU A 539 5.16 -7.64 15.66
CA LEU A 539 6.54 -7.61 15.21
C LEU A 539 7.02 -9.04 14.94
N SER A 540 7.36 -9.38 13.69
CA SER A 540 7.79 -10.75 13.38
C SER A 540 8.90 -10.88 12.36
N GLY A 541 9.80 -11.84 12.55
CA GLY A 541 10.85 -12.16 11.57
C GLY A 541 11.93 -11.08 11.44
N ASN A 542 12.01 -10.15 12.40
CA ASN A 542 12.95 -9.04 12.33
C ASN A 542 14.35 -9.44 12.81
N GLU A 543 15.39 -8.90 12.18
CA GLU A 543 16.78 -9.27 12.42
C GLU A 543 17.66 -8.06 12.78
N ALA A 544 18.41 -8.16 13.87
CA ALA A 544 19.44 -7.21 14.27
C ALA A 544 20.81 -7.91 14.39
N ALA A 545 21.87 -7.28 13.90
CA ALA A 545 23.22 -7.82 14.04
C ALA A 545 23.72 -7.80 15.50
N ASP A 546 23.34 -6.77 16.26
CA ASP A 546 23.79 -6.49 17.62
C ASP A 546 22.63 -6.71 18.60
N GLU A 547 21.80 -5.73 18.92
CA GLU A 547 20.78 -5.88 19.97
C GLU A 547 19.33 -5.63 19.51
N GLY A 548 18.36 -6.30 20.14
CA GLY A 548 16.94 -6.04 19.94
C GLY A 548 16.46 -6.46 18.56
N GLY A 549 16.27 -7.77 18.33
CA GLY A 549 15.88 -8.29 17.02
C GLY A 549 14.54 -7.71 16.54
N GLY A 550 13.52 -7.77 17.40
CA GLY A 550 12.27 -7.05 17.19
C GLY A 550 12.37 -5.58 17.59
N LEU A 551 12.70 -5.33 18.86
CA LEU A 551 12.65 -4.00 19.47
C LEU A 551 13.95 -3.65 20.20
N PHE A 552 14.44 -2.43 19.97
CA PHE A 552 15.45 -1.78 20.82
C PHE A 552 14.85 -0.53 21.46
N LEU A 553 14.90 -0.45 22.79
CA LEU A 553 14.04 0.45 23.56
C LEU A 553 14.81 1.37 24.51
N TYR A 554 14.40 2.64 24.52
CA TYR A 554 14.71 3.66 25.53
C TYR A 554 13.44 4.41 25.96
N GLY A 555 13.46 4.99 27.16
CA GLY A 555 12.37 5.87 27.61
C GLY A 555 11.25 5.10 28.30
N ASN A 556 10.04 5.67 28.32
CA ASN A 556 8.88 5.03 28.93
C ASN A 556 8.08 4.31 27.85
N ILE A 557 8.15 2.98 27.85
CA ILE A 557 7.55 2.14 26.83
C ILE A 557 6.32 1.42 27.37
N SER A 558 5.23 1.44 26.60
CA SER A 558 4.03 0.66 26.86
C SER A 558 3.76 -0.28 25.68
N LEU A 559 3.69 -1.58 25.95
CA LEU A 559 3.25 -2.59 24.99
C LEU A 559 1.93 -3.17 25.47
N VAL A 560 0.89 -3.03 24.66
CA VAL A 560 -0.47 -3.50 24.96
C VAL A 560 -0.94 -4.34 23.79
N ASP A 561 -1.49 -5.53 24.05
CA ASP A 561 -2.00 -6.41 22.99
C ASP A 561 -0.98 -6.63 21.84
N THR A 562 0.30 -6.71 22.20
CA THR A 562 1.43 -6.70 21.25
C THR A 562 2.10 -8.07 21.20
N GLU A 563 2.44 -8.53 20.00
CA GLU A 563 3.19 -9.76 19.76
C GLU A 563 4.57 -9.45 19.17
N VAL A 564 5.63 -9.99 19.77
CA VAL A 564 6.98 -10.01 19.22
C VAL A 564 7.41 -11.44 19.03
N ARG A 565 7.54 -11.88 17.79
CA ARG A 565 7.84 -13.28 17.49
C ARG A 565 8.90 -13.50 16.43
N ASP A 566 9.50 -14.69 16.46
CA ASP A 566 10.43 -15.17 15.43
C ASP A 566 11.55 -14.17 15.09
N SER A 567 11.91 -13.28 16.02
CA SER A 567 12.91 -12.23 15.79
C SER A 567 14.29 -12.68 16.27
N TYR A 568 15.34 -12.16 15.63
CA TYR A 568 16.72 -12.57 15.87
C TYR A 568 17.63 -11.38 16.19
N ALA A 569 18.43 -11.51 17.25
CA ALA A 569 19.53 -10.60 17.56
C ALA A 569 20.86 -11.36 17.66
N GLY A 570 21.88 -10.96 16.90
CA GLY A 570 23.21 -11.58 16.99
C GLY A 570 23.87 -11.41 18.37
N GLY A 571 23.59 -10.29 19.04
CA GLY A 571 24.02 -9.93 20.40
C GLY A 571 23.01 -10.32 21.47
N THR A 572 22.10 -9.44 21.88
CA THR A 572 21.17 -9.71 23.02
C THR A 572 19.75 -9.19 22.76
N GLY A 573 18.76 -9.74 23.47
CA GLY A 573 17.36 -9.34 23.31
C GLY A 573 16.78 -9.76 21.98
N GLY A 574 16.58 -11.06 21.76
CA GLY A 574 16.09 -11.60 20.49
C GLY A 574 14.76 -10.97 20.08
N GLY A 575 13.80 -10.94 21.00
CA GLY A 575 12.54 -10.22 20.83
C GLY A 575 12.73 -8.74 21.11
N ALA A 576 13.05 -8.40 22.35
CA ALA A 576 13.22 -7.02 22.79
C ALA A 576 14.44 -6.80 23.68
N TYR A 577 15.07 -5.64 23.55
CA TYR A 577 16.14 -5.16 24.42
C TYR A 577 15.77 -3.77 24.97
N LEU A 578 15.64 -3.66 26.29
CA LEU A 578 15.50 -2.38 26.98
C LEU A 578 16.84 -1.97 27.59
N TYR A 579 17.35 -0.81 27.17
CA TYR A 579 18.60 -0.27 27.70
C TYR A 579 18.41 0.63 28.92
N LEU A 580 17.40 1.53 28.88
CA LEU A 580 17.12 2.50 29.94
C LEU A 580 15.65 2.94 29.88
N GLY A 581 15.01 3.08 31.05
CA GLY A 581 13.64 3.60 31.19
C GLY A 581 12.63 2.57 31.72
N SER A 582 11.33 2.87 31.65
CA SER A 582 10.28 1.98 32.17
C SER A 582 9.66 1.14 31.06
N LEU A 583 9.14 -0.03 31.42
CA LEU A 583 8.44 -0.92 30.49
C LEU A 583 7.17 -1.44 31.15
N ASN A 584 6.03 -1.14 30.54
CA ASN A 584 4.74 -1.70 30.89
C ASN A 584 4.31 -2.71 29.83
N LEU A 585 4.00 -3.93 30.25
CA LEU A 585 3.52 -5.01 29.38
C LEU A 585 2.11 -5.41 29.79
N GLU A 586 1.15 -5.35 28.88
CA GLU A 586 -0.23 -5.75 29.12
C GLU A 586 -0.73 -6.63 27.97
N ARG A 587 -1.04 -7.91 28.23
CA ARG A 587 -1.42 -8.89 27.19
C ARG A 587 -0.40 -8.98 26.05
N VAL A 588 0.87 -9.19 26.42
CA VAL A 588 2.00 -9.23 25.49
C VAL A 588 2.47 -10.67 25.27
N THR A 589 2.79 -11.02 24.03
CA THR A 589 3.39 -12.30 23.68
C THR A 589 4.79 -12.12 23.11
N LEU A 590 5.79 -12.80 23.69
CA LEU A 590 7.16 -12.88 23.21
C LEU A 590 7.44 -14.34 22.84
N SER A 591 7.45 -14.69 21.56
CA SER A 591 7.50 -16.10 21.15
C SER A 591 8.53 -16.44 20.06
N GLY A 592 9.21 -17.59 20.18
CA GLY A 592 10.13 -18.08 19.13
C GLY A 592 11.34 -17.18 18.84
N ASN A 593 11.63 -16.19 19.69
CA ASN A 593 12.70 -15.24 19.48
C ASN A 593 14.06 -15.84 19.87
N GLN A 594 15.11 -15.41 19.18
CA GLN A 594 16.42 -16.04 19.24
C GLN A 594 17.53 -15.02 19.40
N THR A 595 18.54 -15.33 20.22
CA THR A 595 19.73 -14.49 20.33
C THR A 595 21.01 -15.27 20.62
N GLY A 596 22.16 -14.73 20.16
CA GLY A 596 23.48 -15.28 20.45
C GLY A 596 23.98 -15.00 21.88
N GLY A 597 23.33 -14.09 22.61
CA GLY A 597 23.68 -13.67 23.97
C GLY A 597 22.53 -13.89 24.94
N TYR A 598 22.09 -12.86 25.66
CA TYR A 598 21.13 -13.00 26.77
C TYR A 598 19.73 -12.47 26.43
N GLY A 599 18.70 -13.12 26.97
CA GLY A 599 17.32 -12.68 26.85
C GLY A 599 16.75 -13.01 25.47
N GLY A 600 16.32 -14.25 25.26
CA GLY A 600 15.78 -14.67 23.96
C GLY A 600 14.50 -13.91 23.63
N GLY A 601 13.55 -13.86 24.57
CA GLY A 601 12.36 -13.03 24.48
C GLY A 601 12.64 -11.58 24.84
N LEU A 602 13.19 -11.33 26.04
CA LEU A 602 13.41 -9.97 26.56
C LEU A 602 14.71 -9.88 27.35
N HIS A 603 15.46 -8.82 27.10
CA HIS A 603 16.61 -8.41 27.91
C HIS A 603 16.33 -7.04 28.54
N LEU A 604 16.44 -6.96 29.86
CA LEU A 604 16.31 -5.74 30.64
C LEU A 604 17.68 -5.36 31.20
N ARG A 605 18.27 -4.30 30.65
CA ARG A 605 19.56 -3.77 31.10
C ARG A 605 19.38 -2.47 31.85
N GLU A 606 20.10 -2.28 32.95
CA GLU A 606 20.40 -0.97 33.58
C GLU A 606 19.21 -0.01 33.83
N SER A 607 17.97 -0.48 33.80
CA SER A 607 16.80 0.37 34.07
C SER A 607 16.73 0.76 35.55
N ASP A 608 16.40 2.02 35.81
CA ASP A 608 16.20 2.59 37.14
C ASP A 608 14.71 2.83 37.47
N ARG A 609 13.79 2.32 36.64
CA ARG A 609 12.33 2.58 36.70
C ARG A 609 11.50 1.31 36.76
N ASP A 610 10.19 1.46 36.97
CA ASP A 610 9.28 0.33 37.13
C ASP A 610 9.19 -0.53 35.86
N ILE A 611 9.23 -1.86 36.04
CA ILE A 611 9.02 -2.87 34.99
C ILE A 611 7.85 -3.75 35.39
N THR A 612 6.68 -3.47 34.81
CA THR A 612 5.41 -4.11 35.17
C THR A 612 4.89 -5.00 34.05
N GLY A 613 4.22 -6.08 34.41
CA GLY A 613 3.62 -7.01 33.46
C GLY A 613 2.26 -7.52 33.93
N THR A 614 1.28 -7.58 33.04
CA THR A 614 0.00 -8.27 33.25
C THR A 614 -0.31 -9.13 32.04
N ASP A 615 -0.58 -10.41 32.26
CA ASP A 615 -0.90 -11.40 31.22
C ASP A 615 0.21 -11.49 30.14
N VAL A 616 1.47 -11.62 30.56
CA VAL A 616 2.63 -11.70 29.66
C VAL A 616 2.97 -13.16 29.35
N THR A 617 3.01 -13.52 28.06
CA THR A 617 3.42 -14.85 27.59
C THR A 617 4.82 -14.79 26.99
N VAL A 618 5.73 -15.63 27.46
CA VAL A 618 7.11 -15.79 26.99
C VAL A 618 7.31 -17.26 26.62
N GLU A 619 7.28 -17.59 25.32
CA GLU A 619 7.22 -18.99 24.87
C GLU A 619 8.23 -19.35 23.78
N GLY A 620 8.92 -20.48 23.91
CA GLY A 620 9.75 -21.02 22.82
C GLY A 620 10.97 -20.16 22.44
N ASN A 621 11.41 -19.25 23.31
CA ASN A 621 12.54 -18.37 23.02
C ASN A 621 13.88 -19.06 23.30
N THR A 622 14.93 -18.70 22.56
CA THR A 622 16.27 -19.31 22.70
C THR A 622 17.36 -18.25 22.87
N ALA A 623 18.25 -18.45 23.85
CA ALA A 623 19.39 -17.58 24.11
C ALA A 623 20.63 -18.38 24.58
N TYR A 624 21.80 -17.74 24.61
CA TYR A 624 22.97 -18.29 25.31
C TYR A 624 22.69 -18.42 26.82
N GLY A 625 22.02 -17.43 27.43
CA GLY A 625 21.52 -17.43 28.80
C GLY A 625 20.24 -16.61 28.93
N GLY A 626 19.37 -16.90 29.92
CA GLY A 626 18.08 -16.19 30.00
C GLY A 626 17.21 -16.46 28.76
N GLY A 627 16.90 -17.72 28.46
CA GLY A 627 16.21 -18.14 27.24
C GLY A 627 14.91 -17.37 27.01
N GLY A 628 14.08 -17.22 28.05
CA GLY A 628 12.93 -16.33 28.04
C GLY A 628 13.34 -14.89 28.34
N VAL A 629 13.63 -14.60 29.61
CA VAL A 629 13.94 -13.25 30.09
C VAL A 629 15.29 -13.22 30.79
N TYR A 630 16.09 -12.19 30.50
CA TYR A 630 17.25 -11.79 31.28
C TYR A 630 17.03 -10.40 31.87
N SER A 631 17.29 -10.21 33.15
CA SER A 631 17.24 -8.89 33.79
C SER A 631 18.44 -8.66 34.70
N ASP A 632 19.16 -7.56 34.47
CA ASP A 632 20.14 -6.99 35.40
C ASP A 632 19.73 -5.60 35.94
N GLY A 633 18.49 -5.21 35.67
CA GLY A 633 17.90 -3.91 36.00
C GLY A 633 17.08 -3.90 37.30
N PRO A 634 15.94 -3.19 37.34
CA PRO A 634 15.12 -3.02 38.54
C PRO A 634 14.24 -4.25 38.79
N VAL A 635 13.48 -4.23 39.89
CA VAL A 635 12.63 -5.36 40.29
C VAL A 635 11.48 -5.53 39.28
N LEU A 636 11.26 -6.76 38.81
CA LEU A 636 10.11 -7.09 37.97
C LEU A 636 8.86 -7.28 38.85
N ASP A 637 7.70 -6.81 38.39
CA ASP A 637 6.42 -7.02 39.06
C ASP A 637 5.35 -7.48 38.06
N TRP A 638 5.19 -8.80 37.91
CA TRP A 638 4.41 -9.41 36.83
C TRP A 638 3.26 -10.29 37.39
N GLN A 639 2.05 -10.08 36.89
CA GLN A 639 0.86 -10.86 37.22
C GLN A 639 0.38 -11.67 36.00
N GLY A 640 -0.01 -12.92 36.20
CA GLY A 640 -0.55 -13.77 35.14
C GLY A 640 0.48 -14.15 34.07
N ALA A 641 1.78 -14.18 34.41
CA ALA A 641 2.83 -14.45 33.44
C ALA A 641 2.95 -15.94 33.10
N VAL A 642 3.22 -16.27 31.84
CA VAL A 642 3.45 -17.63 31.37
C VAL A 642 4.80 -17.73 30.69
N PHE A 643 5.69 -18.55 31.24
CA PHE A 643 6.98 -18.90 30.66
C PHE A 643 6.93 -20.37 30.23
N ARG A 644 6.97 -20.65 28.93
CA ARG A 644 6.92 -22.03 28.42
C ARG A 644 7.99 -22.33 27.38
N ASP A 645 8.55 -23.53 27.42
CA ASP A 645 9.42 -24.07 26.35
C ASP A 645 10.63 -23.18 26.00
N ASN A 646 11.07 -22.32 26.92
CA ASN A 646 12.19 -21.42 26.68
C ASN A 646 13.52 -22.17 26.90
N THR A 647 14.52 -21.85 26.09
CA THR A 647 15.78 -22.59 26.01
C THR A 647 16.96 -21.67 26.27
N SER A 648 17.81 -22.00 27.24
CA SER A 648 19.18 -21.47 27.29
C SER A 648 20.18 -22.55 26.84
N THR A 649 21.13 -22.20 25.97
CA THR A 649 22.01 -23.20 25.35
C THR A 649 23.19 -23.58 26.24
N ASP A 650 23.78 -22.62 26.96
CA ASP A 650 25.06 -22.83 27.66
C ASP A 650 25.12 -22.18 29.05
N ASP A 651 24.57 -20.97 29.25
CA ASP A 651 24.47 -20.33 30.55
C ASP A 651 23.07 -20.58 31.17
N PRO A 652 22.89 -20.52 32.50
CA PRO A 652 21.59 -20.83 33.11
C PRO A 652 20.46 -19.86 32.77
N GLY A 653 19.27 -20.18 33.27
CA GLY A 653 18.07 -19.35 33.13
C GLY A 653 17.30 -19.67 31.86
N GLY A 654 16.93 -20.93 31.65
CA GLY A 654 16.12 -21.34 30.49
C GLY A 654 14.85 -20.49 30.33
N ALA A 655 14.10 -20.29 31.41
CA ALA A 655 12.95 -19.39 31.46
C ALA A 655 13.35 -17.97 31.89
N LEU A 656 14.09 -17.85 32.99
CA LEU A 656 14.36 -16.56 33.65
C LEU A 656 15.77 -16.51 34.24
N TYR A 657 16.45 -15.40 34.00
CA TYR A 657 17.71 -15.04 34.63
C TYR A 657 17.57 -13.67 35.30
N LEU A 658 17.68 -13.64 36.63
CA LEU A 658 17.77 -12.41 37.42
C LEU A 658 19.20 -12.18 37.94
N HIS A 659 19.85 -11.14 37.45
CA HIS A 659 21.22 -10.76 37.79
C HIS A 659 21.25 -9.52 38.69
N TYR A 660 21.55 -9.69 39.98
CA TYR A 660 21.61 -8.62 40.98
C TYR A 660 20.32 -7.81 41.15
N THR A 661 19.19 -8.42 40.79
CA THR A 661 17.84 -7.84 40.88
C THR A 661 16.88 -8.81 41.57
N GLY A 662 15.63 -8.39 41.80
CA GLY A 662 14.53 -9.20 42.34
C GLY A 662 13.36 -9.27 41.36
N ALA A 663 12.35 -10.08 41.70
CA ALA A 663 11.11 -10.14 40.94
C ALA A 663 9.95 -10.59 41.82
N THR A 664 8.74 -10.16 41.47
CA THR A 664 7.47 -10.65 41.99
C THR A 664 6.69 -11.25 40.83
N PHE A 665 6.25 -12.50 40.98
CA PHE A 665 5.33 -13.15 40.06
C PHE A 665 4.07 -13.58 40.81
N GLU A 666 2.91 -13.08 40.39
CA GLU A 666 1.60 -13.43 40.92
C GLU A 666 0.81 -14.22 39.88
N ASP A 667 0.09 -15.27 40.29
CA ASP A 667 -0.78 -16.09 39.42
C ASP A 667 -0.08 -16.60 38.14
N SER A 668 1.21 -16.95 38.24
CA SER A 668 2.07 -17.20 37.07
C SER A 668 2.42 -18.69 36.86
N LEU A 669 2.94 -19.03 35.68
CA LEU A 669 3.34 -20.38 35.28
C LEU A 669 4.73 -20.39 34.62
N PHE A 670 5.62 -21.24 35.09
CA PHE A 670 6.89 -21.59 34.46
C PHE A 670 6.89 -23.07 34.12
N GLU A 671 6.87 -23.42 32.84
CA GLU A 671 6.66 -24.79 32.37
C GLU A 671 7.65 -25.19 31.28
N SER A 672 8.17 -26.42 31.34
CA SER A 672 8.88 -27.07 30.23
C SER A 672 10.08 -26.32 29.64
N SER A 673 10.65 -25.36 30.36
CA SER A 673 11.82 -24.63 29.90
C SER A 673 13.10 -25.44 30.15
N TYR A 674 14.06 -25.34 29.23
CA TYR A 674 15.31 -26.09 29.24
C TYR A 674 16.51 -25.16 29.42
N SER A 675 17.51 -25.61 30.18
CA SER A 675 18.77 -24.90 30.36
C SER A 675 19.96 -25.84 30.21
N GLY A 676 20.77 -25.64 29.18
CA GLY A 676 21.99 -26.41 28.94
C GLY A 676 23.10 -26.14 29.95
N GLY A 677 23.00 -25.02 30.68
CA GLY A 677 23.98 -24.51 31.64
C GLY A 677 23.61 -24.65 33.12
N GLY A 678 22.39 -25.08 33.45
CA GLY A 678 21.94 -25.19 34.85
C GLY A 678 20.42 -25.15 34.96
N ALA A 679 19.89 -24.31 35.86
CA ALA A 679 18.46 -24.23 36.15
C ALA A 679 17.65 -23.45 35.10
N ALA A 680 16.33 -23.70 35.07
CA ALA A 680 15.39 -22.92 34.29
C ALA A 680 15.16 -21.52 34.85
N ILE A 681 15.22 -21.36 36.18
CA ILE A 681 15.23 -20.04 36.84
C ILE A 681 16.56 -19.86 37.57
N LEU A 682 17.32 -18.84 37.19
CA LEU A 682 18.53 -18.42 37.90
C LEU A 682 18.29 -17.09 38.62
N PHE A 683 18.61 -17.05 39.92
CA PHE A 683 18.50 -15.88 40.76
C PHE A 683 19.84 -15.57 41.41
N THR A 684 20.46 -14.42 41.09
CA THR A 684 21.73 -14.01 41.71
C THR A 684 21.52 -12.70 42.48
N PRO A 685 21.01 -12.75 43.72
CA PRO A 685 20.44 -11.59 44.42
C PRO A 685 21.40 -10.46 44.82
N SER A 686 22.71 -10.68 44.81
CA SER A 686 23.67 -9.66 45.21
C SER A 686 25.01 -9.83 44.51
N ASN A 687 25.71 -8.71 44.32
CA ASN A 687 27.08 -8.69 43.80
C ASN A 687 28.15 -8.85 44.90
N GLY A 688 27.74 -9.27 46.11
CA GLY A 688 28.62 -9.37 47.29
C GLY A 688 28.90 -8.05 48.01
N SER A 689 28.21 -6.95 47.67
CA SER A 689 28.28 -5.70 48.44
C SER A 689 27.36 -5.76 49.66
N ALA A 690 27.93 -5.64 50.87
CA ALA A 690 27.18 -5.71 52.12
C ALA A 690 26.02 -4.67 52.17
N GLY A 691 24.77 -5.16 52.06
CA GLY A 691 23.56 -4.37 52.36
C GLY A 691 22.49 -4.29 51.25
N VAL A 692 22.72 -4.82 50.06
CA VAL A 692 21.67 -4.92 49.01
C VAL A 692 21.33 -6.40 48.81
N GLN A 693 20.22 -6.84 49.40
CA GLN A 693 19.64 -8.16 49.19
C GLN A 693 18.31 -7.98 48.45
N THR A 694 18.13 -8.70 47.35
CA THR A 694 16.87 -8.69 46.59
C THR A 694 16.01 -9.91 46.96
N THR A 695 14.74 -9.85 46.56
CA THR A 695 13.76 -10.91 46.80
C THR A 695 13.24 -11.43 45.46
N LEU A 696 13.13 -12.75 45.33
CA LEU A 696 12.28 -13.41 44.35
C LEU A 696 11.02 -13.87 45.09
N GLU A 697 9.87 -13.29 44.75
CA GLU A 697 8.57 -13.56 45.36
C GLU A 697 7.66 -14.26 44.34
N LEU A 698 7.17 -15.44 44.71
CA LEU A 698 6.29 -16.28 43.90
C LEU A 698 4.96 -16.43 44.64
N ILE A 699 3.92 -15.75 44.17
CA ILE A 699 2.57 -15.76 44.74
C ILE A 699 1.69 -16.58 43.79
N ASP A 700 1.05 -17.64 44.29
CA ASP A 700 0.15 -18.50 43.51
C ASP A 700 0.74 -18.97 42.16
N THR A 701 2.06 -19.19 42.14
CA THR A 701 2.85 -19.46 40.92
C THR A 701 3.27 -20.93 40.81
N GLN A 702 3.26 -21.49 39.60
CA GLN A 702 3.64 -22.89 39.32
C GLN A 702 4.98 -22.96 38.58
N VAL A 703 5.84 -23.94 38.90
CA VAL A 703 7.16 -24.12 38.26
C VAL A 703 7.40 -25.60 37.88
N THR A 704 6.83 -26.07 36.78
CA THR A 704 6.71 -27.50 36.47
C THR A 704 7.54 -27.94 35.25
N ASN A 705 7.97 -29.20 35.20
CA ASN A 705 8.56 -29.84 34.01
C ASN A 705 9.79 -29.13 33.40
N ASN A 706 10.46 -28.27 34.17
CA ASN A 706 11.65 -27.57 33.73
C ASN A 706 12.87 -28.51 33.82
N THR A 707 13.84 -28.35 32.91
CA THR A 707 14.94 -29.33 32.76
C THR A 707 16.32 -28.67 32.60
N ALA A 708 17.36 -29.39 33.04
CA ALA A 708 18.75 -28.93 33.05
C ALA A 708 19.69 -29.95 32.36
N GLY A 709 20.61 -29.46 31.54
CA GLY A 709 21.58 -30.29 30.79
C GLY A 709 22.79 -30.78 31.61
N ASN A 710 23.04 -30.18 32.79
CA ASN A 710 24.24 -30.45 33.59
C ASN A 710 24.08 -31.72 34.43
N ALA A 711 25.19 -32.42 34.68
CA ALA A 711 25.23 -33.64 35.49
C ALA A 711 24.79 -33.47 36.96
N ASP A 712 24.65 -32.22 37.44
CA ASP A 712 24.24 -31.88 38.81
C ASP A 712 22.71 -31.87 39.01
N GLY A 713 21.93 -32.08 37.93
CA GLY A 713 20.51 -32.42 37.99
C GLY A 713 19.60 -31.38 38.64
N THR A 714 19.94 -30.09 38.53
CA THR A 714 19.18 -29.04 39.20
C THR A 714 18.05 -28.52 38.31
N GLU A 715 16.83 -28.99 38.53
CA GLU A 715 15.73 -28.91 37.57
C GLU A 715 14.88 -27.61 37.67
N GLY A 716 14.85 -26.96 38.85
CA GLY A 716 13.95 -25.82 39.14
C GLY A 716 14.63 -24.45 39.24
N ILE A 717 14.84 -23.99 40.48
CA ILE A 717 15.44 -22.68 40.80
C ILE A 717 16.85 -22.86 41.35
N VAL A 718 17.81 -22.09 40.81
CA VAL A 718 19.15 -21.94 41.40
C VAL A 718 19.34 -20.53 41.91
N SER A 719 19.79 -20.42 43.17
CA SER A 719 20.21 -19.14 43.76
C SER A 719 21.71 -19.08 43.97
N ARG A 720 22.34 -17.92 43.67
CA ARG A 720 23.77 -17.64 43.91
C ARG A 720 23.96 -16.34 44.70
N GLY A 721 24.41 -16.45 45.95
CA GLY A 721 24.63 -15.31 46.86
C GLY A 721 23.48 -15.05 47.83
N ALA A 722 23.59 -14.00 48.66
CA ALA A 722 22.59 -13.69 49.68
C ALA A 722 21.39 -12.91 49.14
N GLY A 723 20.19 -13.36 49.53
CA GLY A 723 18.88 -12.83 49.12
C GLY A 723 17.74 -13.59 49.78
N THR A 724 16.51 -13.31 49.36
CA THR A 724 15.30 -13.99 49.86
C THR A 724 14.54 -14.65 48.71
N LEU A 725 14.19 -15.93 48.85
CA LEU A 725 13.16 -16.57 48.03
C LEU A 725 11.90 -16.67 48.89
N ARG A 726 10.82 -16.00 48.47
CA ARG A 726 9.51 -16.08 49.12
C ARG A 726 8.54 -16.81 48.20
N CYS A 727 7.84 -17.78 48.76
CA CYS A 727 6.72 -18.44 48.11
C CYS A 727 5.48 -18.31 48.99
N THR A 728 4.37 -17.86 48.39
CA THR A 728 3.09 -17.67 49.06
C THR A 728 1.96 -18.30 48.22
N GLY A 729 1.12 -19.13 48.81
CA GLY A 729 -0.08 -19.68 48.18
C GLY A 729 -1.37 -19.23 48.87
N THR A 730 -2.41 -18.88 48.11
CA THR A 730 -3.73 -18.55 48.64
C THR A 730 -4.51 -19.83 48.99
N ALA A 731 -4.97 -19.94 50.25
CA ALA A 731 -5.68 -21.14 50.71
C ALA A 731 -7.00 -21.38 49.94
N GLY A 732 -7.10 -22.51 49.25
CA GLY A 732 -8.35 -23.01 48.64
C GLY A 732 -8.45 -22.90 47.11
N THR A 733 -7.43 -22.37 46.43
CA THR A 733 -7.24 -22.54 44.98
C THR A 733 -6.64 -23.93 44.73
N SER A 734 -7.01 -24.61 43.63
CA SER A 734 -6.51 -25.96 43.27
C SER A 734 -6.11 -25.94 41.80
N PRO A 735 -4.95 -26.51 41.39
CA PRO A 735 -4.05 -27.42 42.12
C PRO A 735 -3.25 -26.73 43.24
N ARG A 736 -2.68 -27.43 44.23
CA ARG A 736 -1.83 -26.77 45.24
C ARG A 736 -0.59 -26.19 44.52
N TYR A 737 -0.42 -24.88 44.58
CA TYR A 737 0.51 -24.09 43.78
C TYR A 737 1.92 -24.12 44.40
N GLY A 738 2.94 -24.21 43.54
CA GLY A 738 4.31 -24.57 43.91
C GLY A 738 4.79 -25.94 43.37
N VAL A 739 4.09 -26.58 42.42
CA VAL A 739 4.60 -27.87 41.90
C VAL A 739 5.96 -27.67 41.20
N PHE A 740 7.05 -28.15 41.82
CA PHE A 740 8.38 -28.27 41.24
C PHE A 740 8.60 -29.71 40.78
N GLY A 741 7.94 -30.12 39.68
CA GLY A 741 7.93 -31.53 39.25
C GLY A 741 8.83 -31.81 38.04
N HIS A 742 10.01 -32.40 38.28
CA HIS A 742 10.35 -33.80 37.95
C HIS A 742 11.52 -34.23 38.87
N ALA A 743 12.24 -35.32 38.60
CA ALA A 743 13.04 -36.08 39.56
C ALA A 743 14.31 -35.38 40.16
N GLY A 744 14.14 -34.42 41.07
CA GLY A 744 15.18 -33.99 42.01
C GLY A 744 15.34 -32.48 42.21
N ARG A 745 15.64 -32.08 43.45
CA ARG A 745 16.12 -30.74 43.88
C ARG A 745 15.40 -29.55 43.24
N ALA A 746 14.18 -29.28 43.71
CA ALA A 746 13.35 -28.14 43.31
C ALA A 746 14.05 -26.77 43.44
N VAL A 747 14.79 -26.58 44.53
CA VAL A 747 15.57 -25.37 44.79
C VAL A 747 16.97 -25.77 45.24
N THR A 748 17.98 -25.18 44.59
CA THR A 748 19.38 -25.35 44.98
C THR A 748 20.04 -24.00 45.21
N ILE A 749 20.71 -23.88 46.34
CA ILE A 749 21.42 -22.66 46.74
C ILE A 749 22.91 -22.94 46.69
N THR A 750 23.65 -22.20 45.86
CA THR A 750 25.10 -22.36 45.71
C THR A 750 25.86 -21.10 46.12
N ASP A 751 26.94 -21.31 46.88
CA ASP A 751 27.98 -20.31 47.17
C ASP A 751 27.48 -18.98 47.76
N SER A 752 26.87 -19.03 48.95
CA SER A 752 26.56 -17.83 49.73
C SER A 752 27.59 -17.64 50.85
N SER A 753 28.48 -16.66 50.71
CA SER A 753 29.32 -16.18 51.83
C SER A 753 28.52 -15.42 52.91
N ASP A 754 27.21 -15.25 52.69
CA ASP A 754 26.25 -14.47 53.46
C ASP A 754 24.92 -15.25 53.56
N THR A 755 24.06 -14.93 54.54
CA THR A 755 22.77 -15.63 54.75
C THR A 755 21.80 -15.51 53.56
N PHE A 756 21.36 -16.66 53.03
CA PHE A 756 20.20 -16.78 52.14
C PHE A 756 18.96 -17.21 52.92
N THR A 757 17.82 -16.59 52.64
CA THR A 757 16.55 -16.82 53.33
C THR A 757 15.53 -17.45 52.40
N VAL A 758 14.89 -18.53 52.84
CA VAL A 758 13.69 -19.08 52.19
C VAL A 758 12.49 -18.86 53.12
N GLU A 759 11.43 -18.24 52.61
CA GLU A 759 10.15 -18.03 53.31
C GLU A 759 9.04 -18.75 52.54
N LEU A 760 8.39 -19.71 53.19
CA LEU A 760 7.33 -20.51 52.58
C LEU A 760 6.02 -20.32 53.34
N ASP A 761 4.96 -19.89 52.67
CA ASP A 761 3.60 -19.82 53.22
C ASP A 761 2.63 -20.54 52.29
N ASN A 762 2.16 -21.73 52.66
CA ASN A 762 1.23 -22.55 51.88
C ASN A 762 1.74 -22.88 50.45
N CYS A 763 3.02 -23.24 50.34
CA CYS A 763 3.65 -23.71 49.10
C CYS A 763 4.01 -25.19 49.14
N ASP A 764 3.76 -25.89 48.03
CA ASP A 764 4.23 -27.27 47.79
C ASP A 764 5.57 -27.25 47.05
N PHE A 765 6.42 -28.28 47.17
CA PHE A 765 7.63 -28.50 46.35
C PHE A 765 7.78 -29.97 45.91
N GLY A 766 6.76 -30.81 46.14
CA GLY A 766 6.80 -32.25 45.85
C GLY A 766 6.61 -32.61 44.38
N ASP A 767 7.04 -33.82 44.01
CA ASP A 767 6.77 -34.43 42.70
C ASP A 767 5.33 -34.99 42.68
N PRO A 768 4.41 -34.43 41.86
CA PRO A 768 3.01 -34.87 41.84
C PRO A 768 2.84 -36.28 41.23
N SER A 769 3.87 -36.83 40.58
CA SER A 769 3.82 -38.10 39.87
C SER A 769 4.06 -39.33 40.77
N ASP A 770 4.64 -39.16 41.97
CA ASP A 770 4.94 -40.25 42.90
C ASP A 770 3.85 -40.49 43.96
N GLY A 771 2.84 -39.62 44.02
CA GLY A 771 1.75 -39.69 44.98
C GLY A 771 2.20 -39.41 46.43
N SER A 772 3.41 -38.88 46.63
CA SER A 772 3.85 -38.29 47.88
C SER A 772 3.24 -36.89 47.98
N GLU A 773 2.43 -36.66 49.01
CA GLU A 773 1.81 -35.34 49.18
C GLU A 773 2.79 -34.30 49.74
N ASN A 774 3.98 -34.65 50.23
CA ASN A 774 4.80 -33.77 51.07
C ASN A 774 6.31 -34.12 51.03
N GLY A 775 7.00 -33.86 49.92
CA GLY A 775 8.46 -34.08 49.81
C GLY A 775 9.19 -32.83 49.36
N THR A 776 9.52 -31.93 50.29
CA THR A 776 10.29 -30.71 50.02
C THR A 776 11.79 -31.02 49.99
N ASP A 777 12.37 -31.28 48.81
CA ASP A 777 13.83 -31.45 48.67
C ASP A 777 14.52 -30.10 48.47
N LEU A 778 14.64 -29.30 49.54
CA LEU A 778 15.50 -28.12 49.57
C LEU A 778 16.95 -28.55 49.79
N THR A 779 17.84 -28.24 48.84
CA THR A 779 19.27 -28.57 48.96
C THR A 779 20.11 -27.31 49.12
N CYS A 780 20.71 -27.10 50.29
CA CYS A 780 21.75 -26.09 50.51
C CYS A 780 23.12 -26.69 50.15
N TRP A 781 23.86 -26.09 49.21
CA TRP A 781 25.22 -26.52 48.88
C TRP A 781 26.24 -25.52 49.42
N THR A 782 26.90 -25.87 50.54
CA THR A 782 28.06 -25.13 51.05
C THR A 782 29.35 -25.83 50.58
N SER A 783 30.40 -25.07 50.33
CA SER A 783 31.70 -25.59 49.83
C SER A 783 32.44 -26.51 50.82
N ALA A 784 31.82 -26.86 51.95
CA ALA A 784 32.32 -27.71 53.02
C ALA A 784 31.44 -28.96 53.27
N SER A 785 31.35 -29.85 52.28
CA SER A 785 31.02 -31.29 52.42
C SER A 785 29.86 -31.69 53.37
N SER A 786 28.61 -31.64 52.90
CA SER A 786 27.61 -32.73 52.94
C SER A 786 26.35 -32.27 52.22
N ASP A 787 25.67 -33.16 51.49
CA ASP A 787 24.29 -32.94 51.04
C ASP A 787 23.40 -32.83 52.29
N ASP A 788 23.23 -31.63 52.83
CA ASP A 788 22.21 -31.36 53.86
C ASP A 788 20.91 -31.01 53.15
N THR A 789 20.15 -32.05 52.76
CA THR A 789 18.75 -31.93 52.35
C THR A 789 17.90 -31.64 53.58
N VAL A 790 17.22 -30.50 53.60
CA VAL A 790 16.31 -30.12 54.68
C VAL A 790 14.89 -30.53 54.28
N ASP A 791 14.38 -31.60 54.89
CA ASP A 791 12.98 -32.05 54.76
C ASP A 791 12.08 -31.13 55.60
N LEU A 792 11.25 -30.34 54.93
CA LEU A 792 10.35 -29.37 55.53
C LEU A 792 8.97 -30.01 55.64
N GLY A 793 8.68 -30.60 56.79
CA GLY A 793 7.34 -31.13 57.09
C GLY A 793 6.25 -30.05 57.05
N ASP A 794 5.00 -30.52 56.96
CA ASP A 794 3.78 -29.77 56.64
C ASP A 794 3.55 -28.44 57.43
N ASP A 795 3.26 -27.37 56.67
CA ASP A 795 2.30 -26.29 57.01
C ASP A 795 2.67 -25.14 57.99
N GLU A 796 3.93 -24.77 58.22
CA GLU A 796 4.22 -23.48 58.90
C GLU A 796 5.23 -22.59 58.17
N ALA A 797 5.02 -21.27 58.26
CA ALA A 797 5.94 -20.24 57.81
C ALA A 797 7.35 -20.50 58.36
N THR A 798 8.19 -21.13 57.54
CA THR A 798 9.51 -21.62 57.96
C THR A 798 10.58 -20.79 57.29
N THR A 799 11.32 -20.02 58.08
CA THR A 799 12.53 -19.31 57.63
C THR A 799 13.71 -20.28 57.67
N ILE A 800 14.27 -20.61 56.51
CA ILE A 800 15.45 -21.48 56.41
C ILE A 800 16.67 -20.62 56.16
N LEU A 801 17.67 -20.73 57.04
CA LEU A 801 18.97 -20.10 56.86
C LEU A 801 19.95 -21.18 56.40
N CYS A 802 20.42 -21.11 55.15
CA CYS A 802 21.55 -21.93 54.73
C CYS A 802 22.81 -21.42 55.46
N PRO A 803 23.55 -22.27 56.20
CA PRO A 803 24.71 -21.85 57.00
C PRO A 803 25.89 -21.41 56.12
N GLU A 804 26.73 -20.51 56.64
CA GLU A 804 28.02 -20.16 56.01
C GLU A 804 28.93 -21.41 55.87
N PRO A 805 29.79 -21.47 54.83
CA PRO A 805 30.69 -22.61 54.59
C PRO A 805 31.71 -22.90 55.71
#